data_AF-M7MM01-F1
#
_entry.id   AF-M7MM01-F1
#
_cell.length_a   1.000
_cell.length_b   1.000
_cell.length_c   1.000
_cell.angle_alpha   90.00
_cell.angle_beta   90.00
_cell.angle_gamma   90.00
#
_symmetry.space_group_name_H-M   'P 1'
#
loop_
_entity.id
_entity.type
_entity.pdbx_description
1 polymer ?
#
loop_
_entity_poly.entity_id
_entity_poly.type
_entity_poly.pdbx_seq_one_letter_code
_entity_poly.pdbx_strand_id
1 'polypeptide(L)'
;MSRSQKMSFRTLPCQRCGASRVLGDVCNECGKSGPAGEVNSVVVDRRTAVARINAALTPQVSPAKPTVDTTNLPTKEEPREFVEGFVEALRAILKRPKSSAAVLGMVERLESFEALRLRCQSFPKLRPRVALHRSVSVTLDTLSGLWPTYEQVLSAPTIHEAIILGQRGQELLDSASETLTTHEELVNSALAYEDLSIQDLSERILTALSISHPDFSVLEMGQYGKRLAEEKTGVPTDEAHGIQYLTLHTVASVHMDPNRFNDVMAETARFCFANHRLQEIAIEDGALESLARSQRLLYESLTSFEAVVSRENDEKALLRRIIKFYGEVYEDVVSPLLAWYSLMAGIKQQPYPKLLKDDATNLAKGLLKHPATTTFLEDSGAHLRNAAQHGNSYSVDGHLVRFNLRSYEETLSISSVIDQVFSLFESISAMSWSLSNALSNAGHAIPLREEDAAYMKLSAFYMAKFYLKHKGTPVLSSEESSSTWAFLLSPGQDRVFELALALSLGSPAQIRKIVLHTDAGETPLIIPQSAYNRVALLSDTDAQPIDHMMAVLELRNDSTIGGRRLLRTSDLKFAAASLGILLTIKKDPTLIPHLRRVKTLAEAHGNQRIADRITEALRLNRIPNYLASARLSAKFKTWVEDNDAPSMPASYAVTVTK
;
A
#
# COMPACT_ATOMS: atom_id res chain seq x y z
N MET A 1 -16.35 -25.41 -3.41
CA MET A 1 -17.06 -26.64 -2.99
C MET A 1 -16.50 -27.10 -1.65
N SER A 2 -17.29 -27.06 -0.58
CA SER A 2 -16.87 -27.69 0.68
C SER A 2 -16.70 -29.21 0.47
N ARG A 3 -15.81 -29.83 1.25
CA ARG A 3 -15.33 -31.22 1.19
C ARG A 3 -16.40 -32.35 1.21
N SER A 4 -17.69 -32.08 1.03
CA SER A 4 -18.77 -33.05 1.32
C SER A 4 -19.81 -33.30 0.22
N GLN A 5 -19.81 -32.63 -0.94
CA GLN A 5 -20.77 -32.97 -2.01
C GLN A 5 -20.21 -33.99 -3.00
N LYS A 6 -20.54 -35.26 -2.75
CA LYS A 6 -20.17 -36.40 -3.60
C LYS A 6 -21.06 -36.44 -4.86
N MET A 7 -20.46 -36.34 -6.05
CA MET A 7 -21.13 -36.74 -7.29
C MET A 7 -21.59 -38.20 -7.17
N SER A 8 -22.84 -38.48 -7.54
CA SER A 8 -23.40 -39.81 -7.43
C SER A 8 -22.95 -40.67 -8.63
N PHE A 9 -22.22 -41.73 -8.34
CA PHE A 9 -21.90 -42.79 -9.29
C PHE A 9 -22.52 -44.09 -8.80
N ARG A 10 -23.13 -44.87 -9.70
CA ARG A 10 -23.52 -46.24 -9.36
C ARG A 10 -22.24 -47.09 -9.36
N THR A 11 -21.98 -47.76 -8.25
CA THR A 11 -20.84 -48.67 -8.10
C THR A 11 -21.33 -50.11 -7.96
N LEU A 12 -20.59 -51.06 -8.52
CA LEU A 12 -20.81 -52.49 -8.38
C LEU A 12 -19.49 -53.17 -7.98
N PRO A 13 -19.52 -54.34 -7.32
CA PRO A 13 -18.33 -55.13 -7.09
C PRO A 13 -17.75 -55.64 -8.43
N CYS A 14 -16.42 -55.62 -8.55
CA CYS A 14 -15.71 -56.15 -9.70
C CYS A 14 -15.87 -57.68 -9.76
N GLN A 15 -16.27 -58.20 -10.92
CA GLN A 15 -16.43 -59.64 -11.16
C GLN A 15 -15.12 -60.45 -11.16
N ARG A 16 -13.96 -59.85 -10.87
CA ARG A 16 -12.67 -60.56 -10.76
C ARG A 16 -12.07 -60.46 -9.36
N CYS A 17 -11.98 -59.25 -8.81
CA CYS A 17 -11.31 -59.02 -7.52
C CYS A 17 -12.27 -58.60 -6.39
N GLY A 18 -13.57 -58.45 -6.65
CA GLY A 18 -14.56 -58.03 -5.64
C GLY A 18 -14.51 -56.54 -5.24
N ALA A 19 -13.47 -55.80 -5.63
CA ALA A 19 -13.34 -54.38 -5.33
C ALA A 19 -14.47 -53.54 -5.96
N SER A 20 -14.87 -52.46 -5.29
CA SER A 20 -15.89 -51.54 -5.80
C SER A 20 -15.39 -50.83 -7.06
N ARG A 21 -16.12 -50.95 -8.17
CA ARG A 21 -15.86 -50.25 -9.43
C ARG A 21 -17.08 -49.44 -9.85
N VAL A 22 -16.89 -48.41 -10.66
CA VAL A 22 -17.98 -47.64 -11.25
C VAL A 22 -18.67 -48.49 -12.33
N LEU A 23 -20.02 -48.44 -12.37
CA LEU A 23 -20.84 -49.14 -13.35
C LEU A 23 -20.44 -48.73 -14.78
N GLY A 24 -20.08 -49.69 -15.62
CA GLY A 24 -19.66 -49.46 -17.01
C GLY A 24 -18.19 -49.05 -17.20
N ASP A 25 -17.40 -49.05 -16.13
CA ASP A 25 -16.00 -48.64 -16.14
C ASP A 25 -15.05 -49.82 -15.83
N VAL A 26 -13.76 -49.64 -16.13
CA VAL A 26 -12.71 -50.60 -15.77
C VAL A 26 -12.46 -50.60 -14.26
N CYS A 27 -12.18 -51.77 -13.70
CA CYS A 27 -11.84 -51.89 -12.28
C CYS A 27 -10.43 -51.33 -12.02
N ASN A 28 -10.32 -50.30 -11.18
CA ASN A 28 -9.04 -49.65 -10.82
C ASN A 28 -8.03 -50.59 -10.15
N GLU A 29 -8.48 -51.67 -9.50
CA GLU A 29 -7.61 -52.63 -8.78
C GLU A 29 -7.05 -53.73 -9.70
N CYS A 30 -7.83 -54.20 -10.68
CA CYS A 30 -7.46 -55.40 -11.47
C CYS A 30 -7.57 -55.22 -13.00
N GLY A 31 -7.89 -54.02 -13.47
CA GLY A 31 -7.98 -53.64 -14.88
C GLY A 31 -9.12 -54.29 -15.67
N LYS A 32 -9.97 -55.13 -15.04
CA LYS A 32 -11.05 -55.83 -15.75
C LYS A 32 -12.15 -54.85 -16.17
N SER A 33 -12.43 -54.81 -17.47
CA SER A 33 -13.56 -54.07 -18.05
C SER A 33 -14.91 -54.68 -17.66
N GLY A 34 -15.93 -53.84 -17.59
CA GLY A 34 -17.31 -54.29 -17.44
C GLY A 34 -17.82 -55.09 -18.64
N PRO A 35 -18.89 -55.89 -18.49
CA PRO A 35 -19.64 -56.49 -19.60
C PRO A 35 -20.07 -55.46 -20.65
N ALA A 36 -20.11 -55.87 -21.92
CA ALA A 36 -20.61 -55.05 -23.02
C ALA A 36 -22.07 -54.61 -22.75
N GLY A 37 -22.35 -53.31 -22.89
CA GLY A 37 -23.68 -52.72 -22.63
C GLY A 37 -23.90 -52.22 -21.19
N GLU A 38 -22.92 -52.37 -20.30
CA GLU A 38 -22.98 -51.80 -18.95
C GLU A 38 -22.75 -50.27 -19.02
N VAL A 39 -23.78 -49.47 -18.68
CA VAL A 39 -23.73 -48.01 -18.75
C VAL A 39 -24.21 -47.39 -17.44
N ASN A 40 -23.47 -46.39 -16.95
CA ASN A 40 -23.90 -45.58 -15.81
C ASN A 40 -25.00 -44.60 -16.23
N SER A 41 -26.26 -44.96 -15.96
CA SER A 41 -27.43 -44.14 -16.30
C SER A 41 -27.34 -42.72 -15.72
N VAL A 42 -26.70 -42.53 -14.55
CA VAL A 42 -26.53 -41.21 -13.93
C VAL A 42 -25.52 -40.35 -14.71
N VAL A 43 -24.47 -40.94 -15.28
CA VAL A 43 -23.53 -40.24 -16.17
C VAL A 43 -24.24 -39.86 -17.49
N VAL A 44 -25.02 -40.78 -18.07
CA VAL A 44 -25.81 -40.52 -19.29
C VAL A 44 -26.81 -39.39 -19.08
N ASP A 45 -27.52 -39.38 -17.95
CA ASP A 45 -28.47 -38.32 -17.61
C ASP A 45 -27.78 -36.95 -17.50
N ARG A 46 -26.60 -36.89 -16.87
CA ARG A 46 -25.81 -35.65 -16.77
C ARG A 46 -25.31 -35.16 -18.14
N ARG A 47 -24.78 -36.06 -18.97
CA ARG A 47 -24.37 -35.73 -20.35
C ARG A 47 -25.54 -35.24 -21.19
N THR A 48 -26.72 -35.81 -21.00
CA THR A 48 -27.94 -35.35 -21.66
C THR A 48 -28.35 -33.96 -21.18
N ALA A 49 -28.22 -33.66 -19.88
CA ALA A 49 -28.47 -32.33 -19.34
C ALA A 49 -27.51 -31.28 -19.93
N VAL A 50 -26.20 -31.60 -19.98
CA VAL A 50 -25.17 -30.77 -20.62
C VAL A 50 -25.51 -30.51 -22.09
N ALA A 51 -25.82 -31.55 -22.86
CA ALA A 51 -26.18 -31.41 -24.27
C ALA A 51 -27.40 -30.51 -24.48
N ARG A 52 -28.42 -30.61 -23.59
CA ARG A 52 -29.60 -29.74 -23.62
C ARG A 52 -29.27 -28.28 -23.31
N ILE A 53 -28.36 -28.03 -22.35
CA ILE A 53 -27.91 -26.69 -22.00
C ILE A 53 -27.16 -26.08 -23.20
N ASN A 54 -26.18 -26.80 -23.76
CA ASN A 54 -25.40 -26.32 -24.90
C ASN A 54 -26.27 -26.11 -26.15
N ALA A 55 -27.26 -26.98 -26.40
CA ALA A 55 -28.22 -26.79 -27.49
C ALA A 55 -29.09 -25.53 -27.30
N ALA A 56 -29.47 -25.21 -26.06
CA ALA A 56 -30.23 -24.00 -25.74
C ALA A 56 -29.38 -22.72 -25.86
N LEU A 57 -28.07 -22.80 -25.58
CA LEU A 57 -27.12 -21.69 -25.70
C LEU A 57 -26.63 -21.44 -27.14
N THR A 58 -26.87 -22.39 -28.06
CA THR A 58 -26.48 -22.23 -29.47
C THR A 58 -27.37 -21.15 -30.10
N PRO A 59 -26.81 -20.08 -30.67
CA PRO A 59 -27.59 -18.88 -31.01
C PRO A 59 -28.65 -19.19 -32.06
N GLN A 60 -29.92 -19.19 -31.64
CA GLN A 60 -31.05 -19.04 -32.55
C GLN A 60 -31.25 -17.53 -32.75
N VAL A 61 -30.85 -17.03 -33.92
CA VAL A 61 -31.00 -15.63 -34.39
C VAL A 61 -29.91 -14.69 -33.87
N SER A 62 -29.29 -13.97 -34.83
CA SER A 62 -28.22 -12.97 -34.61
C SER A 62 -28.52 -12.07 -33.41
N PRO A 63 -27.55 -11.82 -32.52
CA PRO A 63 -27.75 -10.82 -31.49
C PRO A 63 -28.03 -9.50 -32.20
N ALA A 64 -29.21 -8.93 -31.95
CA ALA A 64 -29.41 -7.51 -32.17
C ALA A 64 -28.21 -6.82 -31.52
N LYS A 65 -27.54 -5.92 -32.26
CA LYS A 65 -26.43 -5.13 -31.71
C LYS A 65 -26.88 -4.66 -30.33
N PRO A 66 -26.19 -5.07 -29.24
CA PRO A 66 -26.59 -4.62 -27.92
C PRO A 66 -26.66 -3.10 -27.98
N THR A 67 -27.85 -2.56 -27.72
CA THR A 67 -28.01 -1.14 -27.42
C THR A 67 -27.03 -0.88 -26.30
N VAL A 68 -25.99 -0.10 -26.59
CA VAL A 68 -24.91 0.21 -25.65
C VAL A 68 -25.56 0.94 -24.48
N ASP A 69 -25.89 0.19 -23.43
CA ASP A 69 -26.34 0.78 -22.19
C ASP A 69 -25.09 1.28 -21.47
N THR A 70 -24.72 2.53 -21.75
CA THR A 70 -23.55 3.20 -21.19
C THR A 70 -23.76 3.63 -19.73
N THR A 71 -24.90 3.32 -19.11
CA THR A 71 -25.29 4.00 -17.88
C THR A 71 -24.43 3.61 -16.69
N ASN A 72 -24.05 2.32 -16.53
CA ASN A 72 -23.22 1.88 -15.40
C ASN A 72 -22.31 0.68 -15.72
N LEU A 73 -21.09 0.72 -15.18
CA LEU A 73 -20.19 -0.44 -15.13
C LEU A 73 -20.77 -1.47 -14.15
N PRO A 74 -20.65 -2.79 -14.40
CA PRO A 74 -21.08 -3.78 -13.44
C PRO A 74 -20.45 -3.60 -12.06
N THR A 75 -21.24 -3.79 -11.01
CA THR A 75 -20.74 -3.76 -9.63
C THR A 75 -20.22 -5.13 -9.21
N LYS A 76 -19.41 -5.20 -8.15
CA LYS A 76 -18.85 -6.47 -7.63
C LYS A 76 -19.92 -7.48 -7.18
N GLU A 77 -21.09 -6.99 -6.80
CA GLU A 77 -22.23 -7.81 -6.38
C GLU A 77 -22.70 -8.68 -7.55
N GLU A 78 -22.66 -8.18 -8.78
CA GLU A 78 -23.17 -8.92 -9.94
C GLU A 78 -22.34 -10.17 -10.30
N PRO A 79 -20.99 -10.13 -10.39
CA PRO A 79 -20.17 -11.33 -10.49
C PRO A 79 -20.35 -12.29 -9.31
N ARG A 80 -20.52 -11.78 -8.09
CA ARG A 80 -20.74 -12.61 -6.90
C ARG A 80 -22.09 -13.33 -6.94
N GLU A 81 -23.16 -12.61 -7.27
CA GLU A 81 -24.50 -13.16 -7.47
C GLU A 81 -24.51 -14.20 -8.59
N PHE A 82 -23.75 -13.96 -9.66
CA PHE A 82 -23.55 -14.97 -10.71
C PHE A 82 -22.89 -16.23 -10.15
N VAL A 83 -21.79 -16.12 -9.38
CA VAL A 83 -21.13 -17.30 -8.80
C VAL A 83 -22.07 -18.08 -7.87
N GLU A 84 -22.79 -17.38 -6.99
CA GLU A 84 -23.76 -17.99 -6.08
C GLU A 84 -24.87 -18.71 -6.86
N GLY A 85 -25.47 -18.03 -7.85
CA GLY A 85 -26.51 -18.57 -8.71
C GLY A 85 -26.04 -19.72 -9.61
N PHE A 86 -24.81 -19.65 -10.13
CA PHE A 86 -24.19 -20.71 -10.94
C PHE A 86 -23.99 -21.98 -10.10
N VAL A 87 -23.48 -21.84 -8.88
CA VAL A 87 -23.28 -22.97 -7.97
C VAL A 87 -24.62 -23.60 -7.58
N GLU A 88 -25.67 -22.80 -7.37
CA GLU A 88 -27.01 -23.31 -7.13
C GLU A 88 -27.61 -24.07 -8.33
N ALA A 89 -27.49 -23.51 -9.53
CA ALA A 89 -27.92 -24.17 -10.76
C ALA A 89 -27.17 -25.49 -10.99
N LEU A 90 -25.85 -25.50 -10.75
CA LEU A 90 -25.03 -26.71 -10.84
C LEU A 90 -25.49 -27.78 -9.83
N ARG A 91 -25.78 -27.40 -8.59
CA ARG A 91 -26.34 -28.32 -7.58
C ARG A 91 -27.69 -28.88 -8.01
N ALA A 92 -28.55 -28.07 -8.66
CA ALA A 92 -29.83 -28.53 -9.16
C ALA A 92 -29.67 -29.59 -10.26
N ILE A 93 -28.73 -29.39 -11.18
CA ILE A 93 -28.38 -30.37 -12.23
C ILE A 93 -27.84 -31.66 -11.61
N LEU A 94 -26.91 -31.56 -10.65
CA LEU A 94 -26.32 -32.73 -9.97
C LEU A 94 -27.38 -33.56 -9.23
N LYS A 95 -28.38 -32.91 -8.61
CA LYS A 95 -29.47 -33.59 -7.89
C LYS A 95 -30.54 -34.17 -8.83
N ARG A 96 -30.87 -33.46 -9.90
CA ARG A 96 -32.01 -33.77 -10.79
C ARG A 96 -31.65 -33.53 -12.27
N PRO A 97 -30.75 -34.34 -12.87
CA PRO A 97 -30.24 -34.09 -14.22
C PRO A 97 -31.32 -34.18 -15.32
N LYS A 98 -32.43 -34.89 -15.08
CA LYS A 98 -33.57 -34.96 -16.02
C LYS A 98 -34.51 -33.76 -15.95
N SER A 99 -34.39 -32.91 -14.94
CA SER A 99 -35.32 -31.81 -14.71
C SER A 99 -35.12 -30.70 -15.74
N SER A 100 -36.18 -30.39 -16.51
CA SER A 100 -36.17 -29.24 -17.43
C SER A 100 -35.96 -27.92 -16.69
N ALA A 101 -36.46 -27.78 -15.46
CA ALA A 101 -36.26 -26.58 -14.64
C ALA A 101 -34.79 -26.41 -14.22
N ALA A 102 -34.07 -27.50 -13.92
CA ALA A 102 -32.64 -27.43 -13.58
C ALA A 102 -31.77 -27.06 -14.80
N VAL A 103 -32.11 -27.57 -15.99
CA VAL A 103 -31.48 -27.19 -17.27
C VAL A 103 -31.75 -25.70 -17.56
N LEU A 104 -33.01 -25.27 -17.51
CA LEU A 104 -33.39 -23.88 -17.79
C LEU A 104 -32.72 -22.91 -16.81
N GLY A 105 -32.69 -23.22 -15.51
CA GLY A 105 -32.02 -22.38 -14.52
C GLY A 105 -30.51 -22.24 -14.74
N MET A 106 -29.83 -23.21 -15.37
CA MET A 106 -28.43 -23.04 -15.78
C MET A 106 -28.31 -22.18 -17.04
N VAL A 107 -29.18 -22.38 -18.03
CA VAL A 107 -29.23 -21.56 -19.25
C VAL A 107 -29.42 -20.08 -18.91
N GLU A 108 -30.41 -19.76 -18.08
CA GLU A 108 -30.70 -18.38 -17.63
C GLU A 108 -29.47 -17.73 -16.95
N ARG A 109 -28.70 -18.49 -16.17
CA ARG A 109 -27.48 -17.99 -15.52
C ARG A 109 -26.37 -17.71 -16.51
N LEU A 110 -26.20 -18.55 -17.51
CA LEU A 110 -25.17 -18.38 -18.54
C LEU A 110 -25.52 -17.23 -19.50
N GLU A 111 -26.80 -17.05 -19.85
CA GLU A 111 -27.28 -15.90 -20.61
C GLU A 111 -27.12 -14.59 -19.83
N SER A 112 -27.48 -14.59 -18.54
CA SER A 112 -27.28 -13.44 -17.65
C SER A 112 -25.80 -13.05 -17.53
N PHE A 113 -24.91 -14.03 -17.46
CA PHE A 113 -23.46 -13.81 -17.46
C PHE A 113 -22.94 -13.24 -18.78
N GLU A 114 -23.43 -13.73 -19.91
CA GLU A 114 -23.02 -13.19 -21.21
C GLU A 114 -23.51 -11.73 -21.38
N ALA A 115 -24.73 -11.42 -20.93
CA ALA A 115 -25.23 -10.04 -20.90
C ALA A 115 -24.34 -9.14 -20.02
N LEU A 116 -23.94 -9.62 -18.84
CA LEU A 116 -23.02 -8.94 -17.92
C LEU A 116 -21.66 -8.66 -18.59
N ARG A 117 -21.10 -9.66 -19.28
CA ARG A 117 -19.83 -9.57 -20.01
C ARG A 117 -19.91 -8.58 -21.17
N LEU A 118 -20.96 -8.65 -21.99
CA LEU A 118 -21.17 -7.73 -23.10
C LEU A 118 -21.34 -6.29 -22.61
N ARG A 119 -22.09 -6.07 -21.52
CA ARG A 119 -22.23 -4.74 -20.90
C ARG A 119 -20.88 -4.19 -20.45
N CYS A 120 -20.09 -4.99 -19.74
CA CYS A 120 -18.73 -4.62 -19.32
C CYS A 120 -17.83 -4.28 -20.52
N GLN A 121 -17.81 -5.13 -21.56
CA GLN A 121 -16.99 -4.91 -22.76
C GLN A 121 -17.39 -3.64 -23.53
N SER A 122 -18.68 -3.31 -23.54
CA SER A 122 -19.20 -2.11 -24.20
C SER A 122 -18.98 -0.81 -23.41
N PHE A 123 -18.65 -0.90 -22.12
CA PHE A 123 -18.43 0.27 -21.26
C PHE A 123 -17.11 0.97 -21.63
N PRO A 124 -17.08 2.31 -21.74
CA PRO A 124 -15.87 3.05 -22.09
C PRO A 124 -14.71 2.80 -21.12
N LYS A 125 -13.53 2.51 -21.66
CA LYS A 125 -12.27 2.34 -20.90
C LYS A 125 -11.60 3.69 -20.64
N LEU A 126 -12.31 4.58 -19.95
CA LEU A 126 -11.87 5.93 -19.63
C LEU A 126 -11.71 6.12 -18.12
N ARG A 127 -10.80 7.00 -17.71
CA ARG A 127 -10.63 7.41 -16.30
C ARG A 127 -11.85 8.21 -15.83
N PRO A 128 -12.19 8.16 -14.53
CA PRO A 128 -11.48 7.47 -13.45
C PRO A 128 -11.84 5.97 -13.29
N ARG A 129 -12.70 5.43 -14.17
CA ARG A 129 -13.25 4.08 -14.00
C ARG A 129 -12.43 2.97 -14.69
N VAL A 130 -11.29 3.29 -15.28
CA VAL A 130 -10.49 2.33 -16.07
C VAL A 130 -9.92 1.19 -15.21
N ALA A 131 -9.44 1.48 -14.00
CA ALA A 131 -8.96 0.46 -13.07
C ALA A 131 -10.09 -0.48 -12.64
N LEU A 132 -11.26 0.09 -12.32
CA LEU A 132 -12.49 -0.63 -11.98
C LEU A 132 -12.95 -1.52 -13.14
N HIS A 133 -12.99 -0.96 -14.35
CA HIS A 133 -13.34 -1.68 -15.59
C HIS A 133 -12.42 -2.88 -15.82
N ARG A 134 -11.10 -2.69 -15.67
CA ARG A 134 -10.10 -3.74 -15.82
C ARG A 134 -10.32 -4.86 -14.80
N SER A 135 -10.50 -4.52 -13.52
CA SER A 135 -10.72 -5.50 -12.45
C SER A 135 -11.97 -6.35 -12.69
N VAL A 136 -13.09 -5.72 -13.08
CA VAL A 136 -14.33 -6.43 -13.43
C VAL A 136 -14.12 -7.28 -14.69
N SER A 137 -13.44 -6.75 -15.71
CA SER A 137 -13.17 -7.49 -16.95
C SER A 137 -12.36 -8.76 -16.68
N VAL A 138 -11.28 -8.67 -15.89
CA VAL A 138 -10.45 -9.84 -15.51
C VAL A 138 -11.28 -10.86 -14.74
N THR A 139 -12.13 -10.40 -13.80
CA THR A 139 -13.04 -11.28 -13.06
C THR A 139 -13.99 -12.02 -13.99
N LEU A 140 -14.65 -11.30 -14.90
CA LEU A 140 -15.58 -11.91 -15.86
C LEU A 140 -14.85 -12.85 -16.81
N ASP A 141 -13.65 -12.51 -17.28
CA ASP A 141 -12.86 -13.39 -18.13
C ASP A 141 -12.51 -14.70 -17.41
N THR A 142 -12.09 -14.64 -16.14
CA THR A 142 -11.84 -15.84 -15.31
C THR A 142 -13.12 -16.67 -15.12
N LEU A 143 -14.25 -16.03 -14.81
CA LEU A 143 -15.54 -16.69 -14.60
C LEU A 143 -16.10 -17.34 -15.88
N SER A 144 -15.74 -16.83 -17.06
CA SER A 144 -16.15 -17.41 -18.34
C SER A 144 -15.66 -18.85 -18.53
N GLY A 145 -14.59 -19.25 -17.82
CA GLY A 145 -14.06 -20.61 -17.81
C GLY A 145 -14.86 -21.60 -16.96
N LEU A 146 -15.82 -21.15 -16.13
CA LEU A 146 -16.55 -22.03 -15.21
C LEU A 146 -17.42 -23.05 -15.93
N TRP A 147 -18.30 -22.63 -16.85
CA TRP A 147 -19.18 -23.57 -17.55
C TRP A 147 -18.41 -24.59 -18.40
N PRO A 148 -17.44 -24.22 -19.25
CA PRO A 148 -16.63 -25.18 -19.99
C PRO A 148 -15.94 -26.22 -19.09
N THR A 149 -15.50 -25.80 -17.89
CA THR A 149 -14.87 -26.71 -16.92
C THR A 149 -15.91 -27.63 -16.27
N TYR A 150 -17.01 -27.09 -15.77
CA TYR A 150 -18.03 -27.88 -15.09
C TYR A 150 -18.87 -28.75 -16.03
N GLU A 151 -18.97 -28.41 -17.32
CA GLU A 151 -19.47 -29.30 -18.36
C GLU A 151 -18.64 -30.58 -18.43
N GLN A 152 -17.31 -30.47 -18.42
CA GLN A 152 -16.41 -31.62 -18.44
C GLN A 152 -16.56 -32.43 -17.15
N VAL A 153 -16.68 -31.77 -16.00
CA VAL A 153 -16.94 -32.42 -14.70
C VAL A 153 -18.24 -33.22 -14.72
N LEU A 154 -19.32 -32.64 -15.25
CA LEU A 154 -20.64 -33.29 -15.35
C LEU A 154 -20.62 -34.48 -16.31
N SER A 155 -19.78 -34.40 -17.36
CA SER A 155 -19.65 -35.40 -18.41
C SER A 155 -18.60 -36.48 -18.12
N ALA A 156 -17.80 -36.31 -17.07
CA ALA A 156 -16.71 -37.18 -16.71
C ALA A 156 -17.18 -38.64 -16.51
N PRO A 157 -16.55 -39.63 -17.20
CA PRO A 157 -16.89 -41.03 -17.07
C PRO A 157 -16.57 -41.59 -15.68
N THR A 158 -15.51 -41.11 -15.04
CA THR A 158 -14.98 -41.68 -13.78
C THR A 158 -15.05 -40.68 -12.62
N ILE A 159 -15.08 -41.19 -11.38
CA ILE A 159 -15.00 -40.33 -10.17
C ILE A 159 -13.68 -39.55 -10.14
N HIS A 160 -12.58 -40.20 -10.51
CA HIS A 160 -11.25 -39.61 -10.43
C HIS A 160 -11.09 -38.43 -11.40
N GLU A 161 -11.53 -38.60 -12.65
CA GLU A 161 -11.52 -37.51 -13.64
C GLU A 161 -12.42 -36.36 -13.20
N ALA A 162 -13.60 -36.66 -12.66
CA ALA A 162 -14.52 -35.64 -12.16
C ALA A 162 -13.93 -34.83 -10.98
N ILE A 163 -13.11 -35.46 -10.13
CA ILE A 163 -12.38 -34.79 -9.05
C ILE A 163 -11.28 -33.89 -9.61
N ILE A 164 -10.45 -34.37 -10.52
CA ILE A 164 -9.36 -33.58 -11.12
C ILE A 164 -9.92 -32.36 -11.85
N LEU A 165 -10.94 -32.55 -12.69
CA LEU A 165 -11.60 -31.46 -13.41
C LEU A 165 -12.33 -30.50 -12.43
N GLY A 166 -12.87 -31.03 -11.33
CA GLY A 166 -13.50 -30.25 -10.28
C GLY A 166 -12.51 -29.37 -9.51
N GLN A 167 -11.27 -29.81 -9.32
CA GLN A 167 -10.19 -29.00 -8.74
C GLN A 167 -9.88 -27.79 -9.61
N ARG A 168 -9.77 -27.98 -10.92
CA ARG A 168 -9.59 -26.86 -11.87
C ARG A 168 -10.75 -25.86 -11.82
N GLY A 169 -11.98 -26.33 -11.66
CA GLY A 169 -13.14 -25.45 -11.48
C GLY A 169 -13.08 -24.66 -10.17
N GLN A 170 -12.55 -25.27 -9.10
CA GLN A 170 -12.33 -24.58 -7.83
C GLN A 170 -11.23 -23.53 -7.93
N GLU A 171 -10.12 -23.82 -8.62
CA GLU A 171 -9.04 -22.86 -8.87
C GLU A 171 -9.54 -21.60 -9.60
N LEU A 172 -10.47 -21.76 -10.57
CA LEU A 172 -11.11 -20.63 -11.24
C LEU A 172 -11.97 -19.79 -10.28
N LEU A 173 -12.73 -20.44 -9.38
CA LEU A 173 -13.51 -19.74 -8.37
C LEU A 173 -12.62 -19.00 -7.36
N ASP A 174 -11.53 -19.63 -6.93
CA ASP A 174 -10.57 -19.05 -6.00
C ASP A 174 -9.88 -17.83 -6.63
N SER A 175 -9.45 -17.93 -7.89
CA SER A 175 -8.86 -16.83 -8.65
C SER A 175 -9.84 -15.68 -8.93
N ALA A 176 -11.11 -15.99 -9.24
CA ALA A 176 -12.14 -14.97 -9.39
C ALA A 176 -12.44 -14.28 -8.04
N SER A 177 -12.45 -15.03 -6.94
CA SER A 177 -12.63 -14.48 -5.60
C SER A 177 -11.47 -13.56 -5.22
N GLU A 178 -10.23 -13.93 -5.49
CA GLU A 178 -9.05 -13.09 -5.25
C GLU A 178 -9.12 -11.77 -6.03
N THR A 179 -9.54 -11.83 -7.30
CA THR A 179 -9.72 -10.64 -8.14
C THR A 179 -10.83 -9.72 -7.59
N LEU A 180 -11.92 -10.30 -7.09
CA LEU A 180 -13.01 -9.56 -6.43
C LEU A 180 -12.57 -8.96 -5.09
N THR A 181 -11.75 -9.66 -4.30
CA THR A 181 -11.20 -9.09 -3.06
C THR A 181 -10.28 -7.91 -3.36
N THR A 182 -9.41 -8.04 -4.37
CA THR A 182 -8.56 -6.93 -4.84
C THR A 182 -9.41 -5.73 -5.28
N HIS A 183 -10.54 -5.99 -5.96
CA HIS A 183 -11.50 -4.95 -6.31
C HIS A 183 -12.09 -4.24 -5.07
N GLU A 184 -12.45 -5.00 -4.03
CA GLU A 184 -13.00 -4.45 -2.79
C GLU A 184 -11.98 -3.58 -2.06
N GLU A 185 -10.72 -3.99 -2.00
CA GLU A 185 -9.65 -3.21 -1.41
C GLU A 185 -9.45 -1.88 -2.16
N LEU A 186 -9.50 -1.90 -3.49
CA LEU A 186 -9.46 -0.69 -4.31
C LEU A 186 -10.63 0.24 -4.03
N VAL A 187 -11.86 -0.29 -3.99
CA VAL A 187 -13.07 0.50 -3.69
C VAL A 187 -13.01 1.08 -2.27
N ASN A 188 -12.59 0.31 -1.28
CA ASN A 188 -12.49 0.78 0.10
C ASN A 188 -11.40 1.86 0.25
N SER A 189 -10.27 1.69 -0.44
CA SER A 189 -9.20 2.70 -0.48
C SER A 189 -9.69 3.98 -1.16
N ALA A 190 -10.48 3.86 -2.23
CA ALA A 190 -11.14 4.97 -2.90
C ALA A 190 -12.07 5.73 -1.97
N LEU A 191 -12.96 5.01 -1.26
CA LEU A 191 -13.91 5.61 -0.33
C LEU A 191 -13.21 6.37 0.79
N ALA A 192 -12.07 5.87 1.28
CA ALA A 192 -11.29 6.57 2.29
C ALA A 192 -10.60 7.84 1.74
N TYR A 193 -10.13 7.80 0.49
CA TYR A 193 -9.57 8.98 -0.18
C TYR A 193 -10.65 10.04 -0.47
N GLU A 194 -11.85 9.60 -0.84
CA GLU A 194 -13.01 10.44 -1.15
C GLU A 194 -13.81 10.87 0.09
N ASP A 195 -13.41 10.49 1.31
CA ASP A 195 -14.15 10.82 2.54
C ASP A 195 -14.01 12.30 2.91
N LEU A 196 -14.83 13.14 2.30
CA LEU A 196 -14.88 14.59 2.52
C LEU A 196 -15.26 15.00 3.96
N SER A 197 -15.65 14.06 4.84
CA SER A 197 -15.80 14.35 6.28
C SER A 197 -14.44 14.65 6.93
N ILE A 198 -13.35 14.12 6.37
CA ILE A 198 -11.98 14.44 6.72
C ILE A 198 -11.54 15.63 5.85
N GLN A 199 -11.44 16.81 6.47
CA GLN A 199 -11.10 18.05 5.74
C GLN A 199 -9.67 18.06 5.18
N ASP A 200 -8.76 17.26 5.74
CA ASP A 200 -7.36 17.22 5.32
C ASP A 200 -7.13 16.18 4.23
N LEU A 201 -6.54 16.62 3.12
CA LEU A 201 -6.17 15.74 2.00
C LEU A 201 -5.07 14.75 2.39
N SER A 202 -4.07 15.20 3.14
CA SER A 202 -2.95 14.37 3.57
C SER A 202 -3.41 13.24 4.50
N GLU A 203 -4.32 13.53 5.43
CA GLU A 203 -4.94 12.52 6.30
C GLU A 203 -5.75 11.46 5.52
N ARG A 204 -6.50 11.85 4.49
CA ARG A 204 -7.24 10.91 3.64
C ARG A 204 -6.33 10.02 2.82
N ILE A 205 -5.28 10.60 2.22
CA ILE A 205 -4.25 9.84 1.50
C ILE A 205 -3.62 8.78 2.38
N LEU A 206 -3.19 9.16 3.59
CA LEU A 206 -2.55 8.22 4.51
C LEU A 206 -3.53 7.16 5.04
N THR A 207 -4.81 7.52 5.20
CA THR A 207 -5.88 6.57 5.57
C THR A 207 -6.12 5.56 4.44
N ALA A 208 -6.24 6.03 3.19
CA ALA A 208 -6.36 5.17 2.02
C ALA A 208 -5.16 4.23 1.88
N LEU A 209 -3.94 4.75 2.05
CA LEU A 209 -2.71 3.96 2.03
C LEU A 209 -2.70 2.85 3.08
N SER A 210 -3.20 3.15 4.29
CA SER A 210 -3.30 2.19 5.39
C SER A 210 -4.34 1.09 5.13
N ILE A 211 -5.40 1.40 4.39
CA ILE A 211 -6.40 0.42 3.97
C ILE A 211 -5.86 -0.46 2.82
N SER A 212 -5.11 0.12 1.88
CA SER A 212 -4.48 -0.63 0.78
C SER A 212 -3.35 -1.56 1.25
N HIS A 213 -2.75 -1.29 2.42
CA HIS A 213 -1.59 -2.02 2.93
C HIS A 213 -1.73 -2.32 4.43
N PRO A 214 -2.72 -3.15 4.83
CA PRO A 214 -3.06 -3.38 6.24
C PRO A 214 -1.97 -4.12 7.03
N ASP A 215 -1.10 -4.86 6.34
CA ASP A 215 -0.02 -5.64 6.95
C ASP A 215 1.22 -4.81 7.30
N PHE A 216 1.27 -3.55 6.89
CA PHE A 216 2.42 -2.66 7.10
C PHE A 216 2.04 -1.51 8.02
N SER A 217 2.90 -1.21 9.00
CA SER A 217 2.80 0.05 9.73
C SER A 217 3.22 1.23 8.85
N VAL A 218 2.75 2.44 9.17
CA VAL A 218 3.14 3.69 8.48
C VAL A 218 4.66 3.86 8.37
N LEU A 219 5.42 3.35 9.34
CA LEU A 219 6.89 3.41 9.35
C LEU A 219 7.53 2.37 8.41
N GLU A 220 6.90 1.21 8.22
CA GLU A 220 7.37 0.15 7.31
C GLU A 220 6.98 0.43 5.85
N MET A 221 5.97 1.27 5.63
CA MET A 221 5.51 1.64 4.28
C MET A 221 6.62 2.28 3.45
N GLY A 222 7.54 3.06 4.05
CA GLY A 222 8.67 3.65 3.31
C GLY A 222 9.58 2.58 2.69
N GLN A 223 9.93 1.54 3.46
CA GLN A 223 10.78 0.44 3.01
C GLN A 223 10.08 -0.49 2.02
N TYR A 224 8.81 -0.81 2.27
CA TYR A 224 7.99 -1.57 1.33
C TYR A 224 7.85 -0.82 0.00
N GLY A 225 7.53 0.47 0.07
CA GLY A 225 7.39 1.35 -1.07
C GLY A 225 8.66 1.50 -1.88
N LYS A 226 9.81 1.62 -1.20
CA LYS A 226 11.13 1.61 -1.83
C LYS A 226 11.33 0.34 -2.67
N ARG A 227 11.13 -0.85 -2.07
CA ARG A 227 11.31 -2.13 -2.79
C ARG A 227 10.40 -2.22 -4.01
N LEU A 228 9.14 -1.84 -3.86
CA LEU A 228 8.17 -1.89 -4.95
C LEU A 228 8.51 -0.89 -6.06
N ALA A 229 8.92 0.33 -5.70
CA ALA A 229 9.38 1.34 -6.66
C ALA A 229 10.62 0.85 -7.43
N GLU A 230 11.61 0.28 -6.74
CA GLU A 230 12.81 -0.30 -7.35
C GLU A 230 12.47 -1.44 -8.32
N GLU A 231 11.53 -2.32 -7.94
CA GLU A 231 11.06 -3.41 -8.80
C GLU A 231 10.39 -2.89 -10.08
N LYS A 232 9.51 -1.89 -9.96
CA LYS A 232 8.76 -1.36 -11.11
C LYS A 232 9.59 -0.46 -12.02
N THR A 233 10.47 0.35 -11.45
CA THR A 233 11.22 1.36 -12.21
C THR A 233 12.60 0.88 -12.65
N GLY A 234 13.21 -0.03 -11.89
CA GLY A 234 14.58 -0.50 -12.10
C GLY A 234 15.67 0.50 -11.68
N VAL A 235 15.33 1.54 -10.89
CA VAL A 235 16.29 2.53 -10.38
C VAL A 235 16.34 2.57 -8.85
N PRO A 236 17.48 2.91 -8.24
CA PRO A 236 17.59 3.06 -6.78
C PRO A 236 16.59 4.07 -6.21
N THR A 237 16.02 3.76 -5.04
CA THR A 237 15.02 4.61 -4.38
C THR A 237 15.30 4.73 -2.88
N ASP A 238 15.09 5.90 -2.29
CA ASP A 238 15.15 6.08 -0.83
C ASP A 238 13.78 5.84 -0.17
N GLU A 239 13.71 5.73 1.16
CA GLU A 239 12.46 5.43 1.86
C GLU A 239 11.41 6.56 1.72
N ALA A 240 11.85 7.82 1.58
CA ALA A 240 10.96 8.97 1.41
C ALA A 240 10.30 8.97 0.03
N HIS A 241 11.04 8.63 -1.02
CA HIS A 241 10.48 8.41 -2.35
C HIS A 241 9.69 7.10 -2.42
N GLY A 242 10.03 6.11 -1.61
CA GLY A 242 9.26 4.87 -1.44
C GLY A 242 7.83 5.12 -0.93
N ILE A 243 7.67 5.92 0.14
CA ILE A 243 6.34 6.29 0.64
C ILE A 243 5.57 7.14 -0.37
N GLN A 244 6.25 8.10 -1.04
CA GLN A 244 5.63 8.91 -2.10
C GLN A 244 5.15 8.05 -3.27
N TYR A 245 5.95 7.06 -3.68
CA TYR A 245 5.57 6.11 -4.72
C TYR A 245 4.30 5.36 -4.34
N LEU A 246 4.22 4.82 -3.12
CA LEU A 246 3.02 4.13 -2.67
C LEU A 246 1.80 5.04 -2.66
N THR A 247 1.94 6.26 -2.15
CA THR A 247 0.87 7.27 -2.19
C THR A 247 0.36 7.49 -3.61
N LEU A 248 1.26 7.76 -4.56
CA LEU A 248 0.88 8.00 -5.96
C LEU A 248 0.30 6.75 -6.61
N HIS A 249 0.85 5.57 -6.31
CA HIS A 249 0.35 4.29 -6.82
C HIS A 249 -1.05 3.97 -6.28
N THR A 250 -1.34 4.24 -5.01
CA THR A 250 -2.68 4.10 -4.43
C THR A 250 -3.68 5.01 -5.13
N VAL A 251 -3.34 6.30 -5.31
CA VAL A 251 -4.19 7.25 -6.06
C VAL A 251 -4.39 6.77 -7.50
N ALA A 252 -3.33 6.28 -8.15
CA ALA A 252 -3.39 5.83 -9.52
C ALA A 252 -4.25 4.57 -9.69
N SER A 253 -4.18 3.65 -8.73
CA SER A 253 -4.96 2.41 -8.72
C SER A 253 -6.46 2.66 -8.53
N VAL A 254 -6.82 3.82 -7.98
CA VAL A 254 -8.22 4.20 -7.74
C VAL A 254 -8.80 5.04 -8.89
N HIS A 255 -8.14 6.14 -9.27
CA HIS A 255 -8.71 7.15 -10.17
C HIS A 255 -8.04 7.25 -11.54
N MET A 256 -6.95 6.53 -11.76
CA MET A 256 -6.12 6.64 -12.96
C MET A 256 -6.00 5.28 -13.66
N ASP A 257 -5.13 5.18 -14.66
CA ASP A 257 -4.66 3.91 -15.20
C ASP A 257 -3.34 3.52 -14.53
N PRO A 258 -3.35 2.54 -13.59
CA PRO A 258 -2.13 2.13 -12.89
C PRO A 258 -1.07 1.51 -13.82
N ASN A 259 -1.45 0.95 -14.97
CA ASN A 259 -0.48 0.39 -15.91
C ASN A 259 0.28 1.52 -16.62
N ARG A 260 -0.46 2.46 -17.22
CA ARG A 260 0.17 3.62 -17.88
C ARG A 260 0.99 4.44 -16.88
N PHE A 261 0.48 4.67 -15.67
CA PHE A 261 1.21 5.36 -14.62
C PHE A 261 2.56 4.68 -14.33
N ASN A 262 2.57 3.37 -14.13
CA ASN A 262 3.79 2.60 -13.88
C ASN A 262 4.74 2.61 -15.08
N ASP A 263 4.23 2.51 -16.30
CA ASP A 263 5.04 2.57 -17.53
C ASP A 263 5.74 3.93 -17.67
N VAL A 264 4.97 5.03 -17.57
CA VAL A 264 5.52 6.40 -17.65
C VAL A 264 6.48 6.66 -16.51
N MET A 265 6.18 6.22 -15.29
CA MET A 265 7.08 6.36 -14.15
C MET A 265 8.40 5.61 -14.37
N ALA A 266 8.34 4.36 -14.84
CA ALA A 266 9.53 3.57 -15.10
C ALA A 266 10.39 4.16 -16.22
N GLU A 267 9.77 4.63 -17.32
CA GLU A 267 10.49 5.28 -18.42
C GLU A 267 11.14 6.61 -18.00
N THR A 268 10.38 7.47 -17.33
CA THR A 268 10.88 8.77 -16.87
C THR A 268 11.96 8.62 -15.81
N ALA A 269 11.86 7.64 -14.92
CA ALA A 269 12.87 7.34 -13.91
C ALA A 269 14.18 6.92 -14.57
N ARG A 270 14.14 5.93 -15.48
CA ARG A 270 15.32 5.50 -16.23
C ARG A 270 15.93 6.65 -17.03
N PHE A 271 15.10 7.50 -17.65
CA PHE A 271 15.56 8.68 -18.37
C PHE A 271 16.32 9.65 -17.46
N CYS A 272 15.75 10.02 -16.30
CA CYS A 272 16.37 10.96 -15.37
C CYS A 272 17.69 10.40 -14.80
N PHE A 273 17.71 9.14 -14.38
CA PHE A 273 18.91 8.50 -13.81
C PHE A 273 20.05 8.34 -14.82
N ALA A 274 19.74 8.11 -16.09
CA ALA A 274 20.74 8.00 -17.14
C ALA A 274 21.24 9.38 -17.65
N ASN A 275 20.66 10.49 -17.21
CA ASN A 275 20.92 11.80 -17.80
C ASN A 275 22.14 12.50 -17.19
N HIS A 276 23.18 12.73 -18.00
CA HIS A 276 24.41 13.40 -17.56
C HIS A 276 24.22 14.87 -17.17
N ARG A 277 23.17 15.55 -17.68
CA ARG A 277 22.92 16.97 -17.40
C ARG A 277 22.18 17.22 -16.09
N LEU A 278 21.69 16.17 -15.42
CA LEU A 278 20.87 16.31 -14.21
C LEU A 278 21.54 17.18 -13.14
N GLN A 279 22.81 16.89 -12.84
CA GLN A 279 23.59 17.64 -11.85
C GLN A 279 23.91 19.06 -12.31
N GLU A 280 24.17 19.25 -13.61
CA GLU A 280 24.44 20.58 -14.18
C GLU A 280 23.22 21.50 -14.06
N ILE A 281 22.01 20.97 -14.31
CA ILE A 281 20.76 21.74 -14.20
C ILE A 281 20.43 22.02 -12.73
N ALA A 282 20.73 21.08 -11.82
CA ALA A 282 20.44 21.22 -10.39
C ALA A 282 21.18 22.40 -9.72
N ILE A 283 22.32 22.83 -10.28
CA ILE A 283 23.08 23.98 -9.79
C ILE A 283 22.74 25.29 -10.52
N GLU A 284 21.84 25.25 -11.51
CA GLU A 284 21.36 26.47 -12.15
C GLU A 284 20.48 27.29 -11.19
N ASP A 285 20.59 28.62 -11.29
CA ASP A 285 19.89 29.55 -10.42
C ASP A 285 18.36 29.32 -10.44
N GLY A 286 17.79 29.10 -9.26
CA GLY A 286 16.35 28.90 -9.07
C GLY A 286 15.79 27.56 -9.57
N ALA A 287 16.61 26.60 -10.02
CA ALA A 287 16.13 25.34 -10.60
C ALA A 287 15.40 24.46 -9.57
N LEU A 288 16.00 24.25 -8.41
CA LEU A 288 15.43 23.46 -7.32
C LEU A 288 14.29 24.20 -6.61
N GLU A 289 14.42 25.51 -6.39
CA GLU A 289 13.39 26.35 -5.78
C GLU A 289 12.12 26.39 -6.63
N SER A 290 12.25 26.37 -7.95
CA SER A 290 11.10 26.34 -8.86
C SER A 290 10.35 25.02 -8.76
N LEU A 291 11.04 23.88 -8.64
CA LEU A 291 10.39 22.58 -8.42
C LEU A 291 9.65 22.54 -7.08
N ALA A 292 10.29 23.02 -6.01
CA ALA A 292 9.66 23.12 -4.69
C ALA A 292 8.39 23.98 -4.73
N ARG A 293 8.45 25.13 -5.42
CA ARG A 293 7.30 26.01 -5.61
C ARG A 293 6.19 25.31 -6.41
N SER A 294 6.51 24.59 -7.48
CA SER A 294 5.51 23.84 -8.25
C SER A 294 4.82 22.76 -7.42
N GLN A 295 5.54 22.05 -6.56
CA GLN A 295 4.95 21.06 -5.64
C GLN A 295 3.96 21.70 -4.66
N ARG A 296 4.33 22.85 -4.07
CA ARG A 296 3.42 23.64 -3.23
C ARG A 296 2.18 24.10 -3.98
N LEU A 297 2.37 24.67 -5.18
CA LEU A 297 1.26 25.16 -6.01
C LEU A 297 0.31 24.03 -6.40
N LEU A 298 0.84 22.84 -6.73
CA LEU A 298 0.01 21.66 -6.99
C LEU A 298 -0.90 21.33 -5.81
N TYR A 299 -0.38 21.35 -4.59
CA TYR A 299 -1.16 21.11 -3.37
C TYR A 299 -2.25 22.18 -3.16
N GLU A 300 -1.90 23.46 -3.35
CA GLU A 300 -2.86 24.58 -3.26
C GLU A 300 -3.98 24.45 -4.31
N SER A 301 -3.61 24.13 -5.56
CA SER A 301 -4.54 23.93 -6.66
C SER A 301 -5.46 22.73 -6.41
N LEU A 302 -4.94 21.60 -5.93
CA LEU A 302 -5.75 20.41 -5.61
C LEU A 302 -6.77 20.70 -4.50
N THR A 303 -6.32 21.32 -3.40
CA THR A 303 -7.20 21.67 -2.27
C THR A 303 -8.29 22.66 -2.71
N SER A 304 -7.93 23.63 -3.56
CA SER A 304 -8.88 24.61 -4.12
C SER A 304 -9.88 23.96 -5.07
N PHE A 305 -9.41 23.06 -5.93
CA PHE A 305 -10.24 22.33 -6.88
C PHE A 305 -11.23 21.41 -6.17
N GLU A 306 -10.81 20.73 -5.11
CA GLU A 306 -11.70 19.89 -4.32
C GLU A 306 -12.82 20.69 -3.64
N ALA A 307 -12.50 21.85 -3.07
CA ALA A 307 -13.51 22.74 -2.50
C ALA A 307 -14.55 23.22 -3.54
N VAL A 308 -14.13 23.29 -4.81
CA VAL A 308 -15.00 23.60 -5.95
C VAL A 308 -15.89 22.41 -6.32
N VAL A 309 -15.31 21.23 -6.50
CA VAL A 309 -16.03 20.00 -6.88
C VAL A 309 -17.11 19.68 -5.84
N SER A 310 -16.79 19.85 -4.56
CA SER A 310 -17.71 19.59 -3.44
C SER A 310 -18.89 20.55 -3.33
N ARG A 311 -18.89 21.67 -4.07
CA ARG A 311 -19.92 22.73 -3.95
C ARG A 311 -20.67 23.03 -5.24
N GLU A 312 -20.13 22.65 -6.39
CA GLU A 312 -20.70 22.96 -7.70
C GLU A 312 -21.65 21.85 -8.15
N ASN A 313 -22.92 22.21 -8.37
CA ASN A 313 -23.97 21.27 -8.80
C ASN A 313 -24.31 21.39 -10.29
N ASP A 314 -23.87 22.46 -10.98
CA ASP A 314 -24.04 22.61 -12.42
C ASP A 314 -22.90 21.91 -13.18
N GLU A 315 -23.21 20.83 -13.90
CA GLU A 315 -22.27 20.05 -14.70
C GLU A 315 -21.49 20.92 -15.71
N LYS A 316 -22.15 21.91 -16.33
CA LYS A 316 -21.48 22.82 -17.27
C LYS A 316 -20.51 23.75 -16.55
N ALA A 317 -20.91 24.29 -15.40
CA ALA A 317 -20.01 25.11 -14.58
C ALA A 317 -18.83 24.29 -14.06
N LEU A 318 -19.07 23.06 -13.59
CA LEU A 318 -18.03 22.15 -13.13
C LEU A 318 -17.02 21.84 -14.24
N LEU A 319 -17.49 21.49 -15.43
CA LEU A 319 -16.63 21.27 -16.59
C LEU A 319 -15.79 22.51 -16.94
N ARG A 320 -16.39 23.71 -16.93
CA ARG A 320 -15.63 24.94 -17.15
C ARG A 320 -14.53 25.13 -16.12
N ARG A 321 -14.80 24.80 -14.86
CA ARG A 321 -13.81 24.86 -13.77
C ARG A 321 -12.74 23.78 -13.90
N ILE A 322 -13.08 22.58 -14.37
CA ILE A 322 -12.11 21.51 -14.69
C ILE A 322 -11.13 21.97 -15.77
N ILE A 323 -11.64 22.53 -16.88
CA ILE A 323 -10.78 23.02 -17.97
C ILE A 323 -9.91 24.18 -17.48
N LYS A 324 -10.45 25.08 -16.65
CA LYS A 324 -9.68 26.19 -16.06
C LYS A 324 -8.57 25.68 -15.13
N PHE A 325 -8.91 24.77 -14.22
CA PHE A 325 -7.97 24.12 -13.31
C PHE A 325 -6.85 23.40 -14.07
N TYR A 326 -7.19 22.68 -15.14
CA TYR A 326 -6.22 22.07 -16.03
C TYR A 326 -5.22 23.12 -16.57
N GLY A 327 -5.72 24.28 -17.03
CA GLY A 327 -4.87 25.36 -17.53
C GLY A 327 -3.94 25.96 -16.46
N GLU A 328 -4.46 26.17 -15.24
CA GLU A 328 -3.68 26.65 -14.08
C GLU A 328 -2.57 25.66 -13.71
N VAL A 329 -2.90 24.38 -13.56
CA VAL A 329 -1.91 23.32 -13.28
C VAL A 329 -0.86 23.25 -14.38
N TYR A 330 -1.28 23.26 -15.65
CA TYR A 330 -0.36 23.16 -16.78
C TYR A 330 0.67 24.29 -16.81
N GLU A 331 0.28 25.51 -16.47
CA GLU A 331 1.19 26.67 -16.48
C GLU A 331 2.06 26.72 -15.23
N ASP A 332 1.45 26.67 -14.06
CA ASP A 332 2.12 27.01 -12.81
C ASP A 332 2.84 25.80 -12.19
N VAL A 333 2.37 24.58 -12.49
CA VAL A 333 2.94 23.33 -11.96
C VAL A 333 3.78 22.61 -13.01
N VAL A 334 3.28 22.47 -14.24
CA VAL A 334 3.94 21.61 -15.24
C VAL A 334 5.09 22.33 -15.94
N SER A 335 5.00 23.64 -16.17
CA SER A 335 6.03 24.37 -16.94
C SER A 335 7.47 24.17 -16.40
N PRO A 336 7.73 24.25 -15.08
CA PRO A 336 9.06 23.97 -14.52
C PRO A 336 9.54 22.53 -14.81
N LEU A 337 8.65 21.53 -14.69
CA LEU A 337 8.97 20.14 -15.05
C LEU A 337 9.31 20.02 -16.53
N LEU A 338 8.52 20.62 -17.42
CA LEU A 338 8.80 20.59 -18.87
C LEU A 338 10.13 21.23 -19.22
N ALA A 339 10.53 22.31 -18.52
CA ALA A 339 11.82 22.95 -18.71
C ALA A 339 12.98 22.01 -18.33
N TRP A 340 12.88 21.33 -17.19
CA TRP A 340 13.85 20.31 -16.74
C TRP A 340 14.02 19.20 -17.78
N TYR A 341 12.91 18.58 -18.20
CA TYR A 341 12.95 17.49 -19.18
C TYR A 341 13.43 17.97 -20.55
N SER A 342 13.12 19.20 -20.96
CA SER A 342 13.60 19.79 -22.22
C SER A 342 15.11 20.02 -22.22
N LEU A 343 15.69 20.42 -21.08
CA LEU A 343 17.14 20.54 -20.90
C LEU A 343 17.80 19.16 -20.91
N MET A 344 17.29 18.23 -20.11
CA MET A 344 17.81 16.87 -20.03
C MET A 344 17.78 16.18 -21.40
N ALA A 345 16.71 16.35 -22.18
CA ALA A 345 16.59 15.77 -23.53
C ALA A 345 17.43 16.50 -24.59
N GLY A 346 18.09 17.62 -24.26
CA GLY A 346 18.88 18.40 -25.21
C GLY A 346 18.05 19.13 -26.27
N ILE A 347 16.72 19.18 -26.12
CA ILE A 347 15.79 19.90 -27.00
C ILE A 347 16.03 21.40 -26.92
N LYS A 348 16.38 21.87 -25.72
CA LYS A 348 16.73 23.26 -25.42
C LYS A 348 18.10 23.32 -24.75
N GLN A 349 18.85 24.38 -25.06
CA GLN A 349 20.21 24.60 -24.52
C GLN A 349 20.33 25.94 -23.78
N GLN A 350 19.27 26.75 -23.74
CA GLN A 350 19.28 28.01 -23.00
C GLN A 350 19.19 27.76 -21.49
N PRO A 351 19.70 28.66 -20.63
CA PRO A 351 19.61 28.52 -19.17
C PRO A 351 18.18 28.33 -18.67
N TYR A 352 18.02 27.55 -17.61
CA TYR A 352 16.77 27.21 -16.97
C TYR A 352 15.88 28.43 -16.66
N PRO A 353 16.36 29.55 -16.09
CA PRO A 353 15.53 30.73 -15.84
C PRO A 353 14.95 31.37 -17.12
N LYS A 354 15.60 31.17 -18.27
CA LYS A 354 15.06 31.65 -19.56
C LYS A 354 13.97 30.72 -20.06
N LEU A 355 14.10 29.40 -19.86
CA LEU A 355 13.06 28.43 -20.24
C LEU A 355 11.77 28.61 -19.46
N LEU A 356 11.83 29.04 -18.21
CA LEU A 356 10.62 29.35 -17.44
C LEU A 356 9.79 30.51 -18.03
N LYS A 357 10.37 31.31 -18.93
CA LYS A 357 9.68 32.38 -19.66
C LYS A 357 9.19 31.93 -21.04
N ASP A 358 9.62 30.75 -21.49
CA ASP A 358 9.11 30.15 -22.72
C ASP A 358 7.68 29.63 -22.49
N ASP A 359 6.93 29.54 -23.58
CA ASP A 359 5.59 28.99 -23.61
C ASP A 359 5.59 27.48 -23.31
N ALA A 360 4.92 27.04 -22.23
CA ALA A 360 4.84 25.65 -21.78
C ALA A 360 4.37 24.67 -22.88
N THR A 361 3.47 25.11 -23.77
CA THR A 361 2.99 24.31 -24.91
C THR A 361 4.13 24.01 -25.88
N ASN A 362 5.06 24.94 -26.06
CA ASN A 362 6.21 24.73 -26.94
C ASN A 362 7.21 23.76 -26.31
N LEU A 363 7.40 23.80 -24.99
CA LEU A 363 8.22 22.82 -24.28
C LEU A 363 7.61 21.42 -24.38
N ALA A 364 6.32 21.27 -24.09
CA ALA A 364 5.61 20.00 -24.22
C ALA A 364 5.60 19.45 -25.65
N LYS A 365 5.34 20.30 -26.66
CA LYS A 365 5.45 19.91 -28.08
C LYS A 365 6.86 19.46 -28.45
N GLY A 366 7.89 20.07 -27.87
CA GLY A 366 9.27 19.62 -28.03
C GLY A 366 9.46 18.21 -27.52
N LEU A 367 9.01 17.94 -26.28
CA LEU A 367 9.11 16.63 -25.64
C LEU A 367 8.32 15.54 -26.41
N LEU A 368 7.11 15.86 -26.86
CA LEU A 368 6.27 14.95 -27.66
C LEU A 368 6.88 14.59 -29.02
N LYS A 369 7.76 15.44 -29.57
CA LYS A 369 8.44 15.17 -30.85
C LYS A 369 9.77 14.45 -30.70
N HIS A 370 10.30 14.37 -29.48
CA HIS A 370 11.62 13.82 -29.22
C HIS A 370 11.51 12.31 -28.91
N PRO A 371 12.26 11.43 -29.59
CA PRO A 371 12.09 9.97 -29.47
C PRO A 371 12.22 9.42 -28.05
N ALA A 372 13.07 10.03 -27.22
CA ALA A 372 13.31 9.57 -25.85
C ALA A 372 12.22 10.00 -24.84
N THR A 373 11.33 10.92 -25.21
CA THR A 373 10.36 11.52 -24.28
C THR A 373 8.93 11.55 -24.83
N THR A 374 8.70 10.97 -26.01
CA THR A 374 7.42 11.04 -26.74
C THR A 374 6.25 10.44 -25.96
N THR A 375 6.49 9.39 -25.18
CA THR A 375 5.49 8.65 -24.40
C THR A 375 5.11 9.36 -23.10
N PHE A 376 5.92 10.31 -22.62
CA PHE A 376 5.75 10.88 -21.27
C PHE A 376 4.46 11.69 -21.13
N LEU A 377 4.04 12.35 -22.21
CA LEU A 377 2.88 13.27 -22.24
C LEU A 377 1.85 12.84 -23.29
N GLU A 378 1.89 11.59 -23.74
CA GLU A 378 0.91 11.06 -24.70
C GLU A 378 -0.51 11.18 -24.11
N ASP A 379 -1.47 11.61 -24.92
CA ASP A 379 -2.87 11.84 -24.50
C ASP A 379 -3.06 12.85 -23.36
N SER A 380 -2.07 13.68 -23.04
CA SER A 380 -2.17 14.63 -21.94
C SER A 380 -3.05 15.86 -22.26
N GLY A 381 -3.73 15.92 -23.41
CA GLY A 381 -4.71 16.96 -23.73
C GLY A 381 -4.17 18.39 -23.90
N ALA A 382 -3.00 18.58 -24.53
CA ALA A 382 -2.33 19.90 -24.60
C ALA A 382 -3.20 21.06 -25.16
N HIS A 383 -4.26 20.77 -25.93
CA HIS A 383 -5.21 21.76 -26.43
C HIS A 383 -6.13 22.34 -25.33
N LEU A 384 -6.37 21.59 -24.24
CA LEU A 384 -7.20 22.03 -23.11
C LEU A 384 -6.64 23.26 -22.41
N ARG A 385 -5.31 23.41 -22.35
CA ARG A 385 -4.66 24.61 -21.81
C ARG A 385 -5.07 25.86 -22.60
N ASN A 386 -4.98 25.82 -23.93
CA ASN A 386 -5.33 26.97 -24.76
C ASN A 386 -6.84 27.29 -24.65
N ALA A 387 -7.67 26.26 -24.46
CA ALA A 387 -9.10 26.43 -24.21
C ALA A 387 -9.37 27.12 -22.85
N ALA A 388 -8.56 26.83 -21.83
CA ALA A 388 -8.67 27.47 -20.51
C ALA A 388 -8.38 28.99 -20.54
N GLN A 389 -7.50 29.44 -21.45
CA GLN A 389 -6.97 30.81 -21.46
C GLN A 389 -7.78 31.80 -22.30
N HIS A 390 -8.61 31.32 -23.22
CA HIS A 390 -9.36 32.16 -24.15
C HIS A 390 -10.87 32.01 -23.93
N GLY A 391 -11.56 33.10 -23.63
CA GLY A 391 -13.02 33.12 -23.53
C GLY A 391 -13.67 32.73 -24.86
N ASN A 392 -14.68 31.85 -24.83
CA ASN A 392 -15.40 31.27 -25.98
C ASN A 392 -14.61 30.29 -26.86
N SER A 393 -13.44 29.82 -26.42
CA SER A 393 -12.63 28.81 -27.13
C SER A 393 -13.23 27.40 -27.13
N TYR A 394 -14.24 27.16 -26.29
CA TYR A 394 -15.05 25.94 -26.30
C TYR A 394 -16.50 26.23 -25.97
N SER A 395 -17.39 25.34 -26.41
CA SER A 395 -18.82 25.34 -26.09
C SER A 395 -19.29 23.95 -25.68
N VAL A 396 -20.26 23.89 -24.77
CA VAL A 396 -20.82 22.63 -24.24
C VAL A 396 -22.24 22.44 -24.74
N ASP A 397 -22.46 21.38 -25.52
CA ASP A 397 -23.76 20.98 -26.06
C ASP A 397 -24.08 19.53 -25.65
N GLY A 398 -25.07 19.36 -24.76
CA GLY A 398 -25.31 18.08 -24.09
C GLY A 398 -24.04 17.52 -23.43
N HIS A 399 -23.67 16.29 -23.78
CA HIS A 399 -22.45 15.60 -23.31
C HIS A 399 -21.23 15.81 -24.21
N LEU A 400 -21.29 16.75 -25.15
CA LEU A 400 -20.21 17.05 -26.08
C LEU A 400 -19.62 18.43 -25.80
N VAL A 401 -18.29 18.49 -25.92
CA VAL A 401 -17.46 19.69 -25.78
C VAL A 401 -16.85 19.96 -27.13
N ARG A 402 -17.23 21.08 -27.75
CA ARG A 402 -16.65 21.52 -29.02
C ARG A 402 -15.59 22.56 -28.76
N PHE A 403 -14.36 22.26 -29.14
CA PHE A 403 -13.21 23.17 -29.10
C PHE A 403 -13.11 23.92 -30.43
N ASN A 404 -13.03 25.25 -30.38
CA ASN A 404 -12.90 26.14 -31.52
C ASN A 404 -11.70 27.08 -31.28
N LEU A 405 -10.48 26.54 -31.43
CA LEU A 405 -9.24 27.27 -31.28
C LEU A 405 -8.66 27.61 -32.66
N ARG A 406 -7.83 28.67 -32.73
CA ARG A 406 -7.23 29.14 -33.99
C ARG A 406 -6.50 28.06 -34.79
N SER A 407 -5.87 27.11 -34.11
CA SER A 407 -5.08 26.04 -34.72
C SER A 407 -5.61 24.63 -34.39
N TYR A 408 -6.82 24.53 -33.83
CA TYR A 408 -7.39 23.25 -33.37
C TYR A 408 -8.91 23.32 -33.32
N GLU A 409 -9.59 22.41 -34.03
CA GLU A 409 -11.04 22.24 -33.96
C GLU A 409 -11.36 20.76 -33.76
N GLU A 410 -12.05 20.43 -32.68
CA GLU A 410 -12.42 19.06 -32.35
C GLU A 410 -13.69 19.04 -31.48
N THR A 411 -14.45 17.94 -31.55
CA THR A 411 -15.57 17.69 -30.63
C THR A 411 -15.28 16.42 -29.83
N LEU A 412 -15.23 16.54 -28.51
CA LEU A 412 -14.96 15.47 -27.57
C LEU A 412 -16.15 15.24 -26.64
N SER A 413 -16.31 14.05 -26.08
CA SER A 413 -17.27 13.86 -24.98
C SER A 413 -16.72 14.45 -23.68
N ILE A 414 -17.59 14.82 -22.75
CA ILE A 414 -17.19 15.25 -21.39
C ILE A 414 -16.26 14.22 -20.74
N SER A 415 -16.59 12.93 -20.87
CA SER A 415 -15.75 11.84 -20.33
C SER A 415 -14.36 11.80 -20.96
N SER A 416 -14.22 12.15 -22.24
CA SER A 416 -12.91 12.21 -22.92
C SER A 416 -12.07 13.39 -22.43
N VAL A 417 -12.71 14.54 -22.16
CA VAL A 417 -12.02 15.70 -21.57
C VAL A 417 -11.51 15.36 -20.17
N ILE A 418 -12.36 14.74 -19.34
CA ILE A 418 -11.98 14.29 -18.00
C ILE A 418 -10.83 13.27 -18.07
N ASP A 419 -10.89 12.32 -19.01
CA ASP A 419 -9.83 11.33 -19.21
C ASP A 419 -8.47 11.98 -19.52
N GLN A 420 -8.43 13.00 -20.38
CA GLN A 420 -7.21 13.75 -20.69
C GLN A 420 -6.66 14.51 -19.48
N VAL A 421 -7.53 15.03 -18.60
CA VAL A 421 -7.11 15.67 -17.34
C VAL A 421 -6.42 14.65 -16.43
N PHE A 422 -7.00 13.47 -16.23
CA PHE A 422 -6.35 12.42 -15.43
C PHE A 422 -5.07 11.87 -16.09
N SER A 423 -5.05 11.73 -17.41
CA SER A 423 -3.86 11.34 -18.18
C SER A 423 -2.69 12.31 -17.96
N LEU A 424 -2.97 13.62 -17.89
CA LEU A 424 -1.98 14.63 -17.52
C LEU A 424 -1.48 14.43 -16.08
N PHE A 425 -2.37 14.21 -15.11
CA PHE A 425 -1.97 14.00 -13.71
C PHE A 425 -1.09 12.77 -13.52
N GLU A 426 -1.36 11.69 -14.24
CA GLU A 426 -0.47 10.51 -14.28
C GLU A 426 0.94 10.91 -14.73
N SER A 427 1.03 11.60 -15.88
CA SER A 427 2.28 12.04 -16.46
C SER A 427 3.06 12.97 -15.53
N ILE A 428 2.41 13.98 -14.95
CA ILE A 428 3.06 14.93 -14.04
C ILE A 428 3.54 14.24 -12.78
N SER A 429 2.71 13.38 -12.18
CA SER A 429 3.06 12.67 -10.95
C SER A 429 4.25 11.75 -11.19
N ALA A 430 4.24 11.01 -12.30
CA ALA A 430 5.34 10.18 -12.75
C ALA A 430 6.63 10.97 -12.98
N MET A 431 6.58 12.03 -13.79
CA MET A 431 7.73 12.87 -14.10
C MET A 431 8.29 13.57 -12.86
N SER A 432 7.42 14.10 -12.00
CA SER A 432 7.83 14.81 -10.77
C SER A 432 8.51 13.86 -9.80
N TRP A 433 7.95 12.68 -9.56
CA TRP A 433 8.56 11.68 -8.67
C TRP A 433 9.89 11.19 -9.23
N SER A 434 9.95 10.88 -10.53
CA SER A 434 11.17 10.41 -11.21
C SER A 434 12.31 11.41 -11.14
N LEU A 435 12.01 12.70 -11.39
CA LEU A 435 12.99 13.77 -11.27
C LEU A 435 13.45 13.96 -9.82
N SER A 436 12.52 13.99 -8.85
CA SER A 436 12.83 14.12 -7.44
C SER A 436 13.72 12.98 -6.92
N ASN A 437 13.38 11.74 -7.27
CA ASN A 437 14.15 10.56 -6.87
C ASN A 437 15.56 10.60 -7.47
N ALA A 438 15.70 10.96 -8.75
CA ALA A 438 17.00 11.08 -9.40
C ALA A 438 17.86 12.19 -8.77
N LEU A 439 17.27 13.35 -8.44
CA LEU A 439 17.96 14.44 -7.75
C LEU A 439 18.43 14.03 -6.35
N SER A 440 17.57 13.37 -5.57
CA SER A 440 17.91 12.85 -4.23
C SER A 440 19.11 11.91 -4.30
N ASN A 441 19.08 10.96 -5.24
CA ASN A 441 20.18 10.01 -5.47
C ASN A 441 21.47 10.71 -5.95
N ALA A 442 21.35 11.82 -6.66
CA ALA A 442 22.49 12.65 -7.05
C ALA A 442 23.00 13.58 -5.92
N GLY A 443 22.39 13.54 -4.73
CA GLY A 443 22.77 14.37 -3.57
C GLY A 443 22.14 15.76 -3.56
N HIS A 444 21.13 16.01 -4.40
CA HIS A 444 20.39 17.27 -4.45
C HIS A 444 19.00 17.09 -3.82
N ALA A 445 18.79 17.73 -2.66
CA ALA A 445 17.48 17.77 -2.02
C ALA A 445 16.63 18.91 -2.60
N ILE A 446 15.36 18.62 -2.96
CA ILE A 446 14.39 19.66 -3.27
C ILE A 446 14.04 20.39 -1.96
N PRO A 447 14.21 21.72 -1.87
CA PRO A 447 14.03 22.43 -0.62
C PRO A 447 12.55 22.48 -0.23
N LEU A 448 12.20 21.92 0.93
CA LEU A 448 10.88 22.10 1.55
C LEU A 448 11.02 22.97 2.79
N ARG A 449 10.43 24.17 2.77
CA ARG A 449 10.43 25.06 3.94
C ARG A 449 9.50 24.49 5.01
N GLU A 450 9.85 24.64 6.28
CA GLU A 450 9.00 24.16 7.39
C GLU A 450 7.59 24.78 7.35
N GLU A 451 7.47 26.04 6.93
CA GLU A 451 6.18 26.73 6.73
C GLU A 451 5.33 26.04 5.66
N ASP A 452 5.94 25.63 4.55
CA ASP A 452 5.26 24.92 3.45
C ASP A 452 4.85 23.51 3.91
N ALA A 453 5.74 22.80 4.60
CA ALA A 453 5.43 21.50 5.19
C ALA A 453 4.27 21.58 6.20
N ALA A 454 4.24 22.61 7.04
CA ALA A 454 3.15 22.83 8.00
C ALA A 454 1.84 23.22 7.33
N TYR A 455 1.90 24.00 6.24
CA TYR A 455 0.75 24.37 5.42
C TYR A 455 0.14 23.15 4.72
N MET A 456 0.99 22.31 4.11
CA MET A 456 0.61 21.08 3.42
C MET A 456 0.26 19.92 4.36
N LYS A 457 0.38 20.12 5.67
CA LYS A 457 0.18 19.07 6.69
C LYS A 457 1.12 17.87 6.51
N LEU A 458 2.34 18.13 6.10
CA LEU A 458 3.41 17.14 5.92
C LEU A 458 4.56 17.30 6.94
N SER A 459 4.41 18.18 7.94
CA SER A 459 5.42 18.31 9.00
C SER A 459 5.52 17.02 9.82
N ALA A 460 6.72 16.73 10.34
CA ALA A 460 6.97 15.54 11.14
C ALA A 460 6.02 15.46 12.37
N PHE A 461 5.68 16.61 12.96
CA PHE A 461 4.70 16.67 14.06
C PHE A 461 3.29 16.29 13.61
N TYR A 462 2.86 16.69 12.42
CA TYR A 462 1.56 16.28 11.87
C TYR A 462 1.52 14.78 11.59
N MET A 463 2.58 14.22 11.00
CA MET A 463 2.72 12.77 10.78
C MET A 463 2.68 11.98 12.10
N ALA A 464 3.29 12.50 13.16
CA ALA A 464 3.22 11.92 14.50
C ALA A 464 1.78 11.86 15.05
N LYS A 465 0.98 12.92 14.85
CA LYS A 465 -0.44 12.92 15.23
C LYS A 465 -1.23 11.88 14.44
N PHE A 466 -0.99 11.81 13.13
CA PHE A 466 -1.64 10.84 12.26
C PHE A 466 -1.34 9.40 12.71
N TYR A 467 -0.06 9.11 12.99
CA TYR A 467 0.38 7.81 13.50
C TYR A 467 -0.36 7.41 14.78
N LEU A 468 -0.47 8.32 15.76
CA LEU A 468 -1.20 8.07 17.01
C LEU A 468 -2.68 7.76 16.77
N LYS A 469 -3.35 8.57 15.91
CA LYS A 469 -4.75 8.36 15.55
C LYS A 469 -4.96 6.97 14.95
N HIS A 470 -4.12 6.59 13.98
CA HIS A 470 -4.25 5.29 13.30
C HIS A 470 -3.98 4.11 14.23
N LYS A 471 -3.06 4.22 15.20
CA LYS A 471 -2.84 3.18 16.23
C LYS A 471 -4.00 3.02 17.22
N GLY A 472 -5.13 3.72 17.01
CA GLY A 472 -6.28 3.66 17.90
C GLY A 472 -6.05 4.41 19.20
N THR A 473 -5.12 5.37 19.20
CA THR A 473 -4.82 6.23 20.35
C THR A 473 -5.28 7.65 20.03
N PRO A 474 -6.54 8.02 20.38
CA PRO A 474 -7.04 9.35 20.10
C PRO A 474 -6.22 10.41 20.84
N VAL A 475 -5.82 11.45 20.12
CA VAL A 475 -5.11 12.60 20.66
C VAL A 475 -6.13 13.67 21.00
N LEU A 476 -6.32 13.96 22.29
CA LEU A 476 -7.22 14.99 22.79
C LEU A 476 -6.66 16.39 22.55
N SER A 477 -5.35 16.56 22.74
CA SER A 477 -4.63 17.80 22.40
C SER A 477 -3.17 17.52 22.07
N SER A 478 -2.54 18.43 21.35
CA SER A 478 -1.15 18.30 20.89
C SER A 478 -0.51 19.67 20.80
N GLU A 479 0.73 19.80 21.26
CA GLU A 479 1.51 21.04 21.20
C GLU A 479 2.89 20.78 20.59
N GLU A 480 3.25 21.61 19.61
CA GLU A 480 4.58 21.65 18.99
C GLU A 480 5.30 22.91 19.43
N SER A 481 6.50 22.74 19.95
CA SER A 481 7.44 23.82 20.24
C SER A 481 8.79 23.53 19.59
N SER A 482 9.68 24.52 19.54
CA SER A 482 10.99 24.41 18.88
C SER A 482 11.89 23.28 19.40
N SER A 483 11.61 22.72 20.59
CA SER A 483 12.43 21.67 21.20
C SER A 483 11.63 20.56 21.89
N THR A 484 10.30 20.63 21.86
CA THR A 484 9.44 19.67 22.56
C THR A 484 8.19 19.40 21.76
N TRP A 485 7.85 18.12 21.64
CA TRP A 485 6.51 17.68 21.24
C TRP A 485 5.76 17.18 22.46
N ALA A 486 4.51 17.64 22.63
CA ALA A 486 3.63 17.20 23.70
C ALA A 486 2.29 16.71 23.15
N PHE A 487 1.82 15.56 23.65
CA PHE A 487 0.53 14.98 23.28
C PHE A 487 -0.26 14.62 24.55
N LEU A 488 -1.55 14.94 24.54
CA LEU A 488 -2.53 14.44 25.50
C LEU A 488 -3.37 13.37 24.79
N LEU A 489 -3.26 12.15 25.27
CA LEU A 489 -3.94 10.97 24.76
C LEU A 489 -5.21 10.72 25.56
N SER A 490 -6.16 9.98 24.99
CA SER A 490 -7.33 9.51 25.73
C SER A 490 -6.95 8.59 26.90
N PRO A 491 -7.76 8.55 27.99
CA PRO A 491 -7.54 7.65 29.13
C PRO A 491 -7.49 6.17 28.74
N GLY A 492 -6.77 5.37 29.53
CA GLY A 492 -6.72 3.91 29.39
C GLY A 492 -5.72 3.37 28.36
N GLN A 493 -4.67 4.12 28.04
CA GLN A 493 -3.60 3.64 27.14
C GLN A 493 -2.53 2.88 27.92
N ASP A 494 -2.44 1.58 27.71
CA ASP A 494 -1.49 0.72 28.46
C ASP A 494 -0.05 0.76 27.92
N ARG A 495 0.18 1.36 26.74
CA ARG A 495 1.45 1.30 25.98
C ARG A 495 2.10 2.65 25.71
N VAL A 496 1.95 3.62 26.63
CA VAL A 496 2.45 5.00 26.49
C VAL A 496 3.95 5.07 26.22
N PHE A 497 4.73 4.19 26.86
CA PHE A 497 6.18 4.16 26.66
C PHE A 497 6.57 3.69 25.24
N GLU A 498 5.89 2.69 24.69
CA GLU A 498 6.08 2.24 23.29
C GLU A 498 5.76 3.37 22.31
N LEU A 499 4.64 4.07 22.51
CA LEU A 499 4.25 5.20 21.68
C LEU A 499 5.27 6.33 21.72
N ALA A 500 5.76 6.70 22.91
CA ALA A 500 6.76 7.76 23.02
C ALA A 500 8.08 7.41 22.32
N LEU A 501 8.48 6.14 22.30
CA LEU A 501 9.67 5.68 21.58
C LEU A 501 9.45 5.72 20.06
N ALA A 502 8.29 5.32 19.57
CA ALA A 502 7.93 5.44 18.15
C ALA A 502 7.92 6.91 17.69
N LEU A 503 7.38 7.81 18.52
CA LEU A 503 7.41 9.26 18.25
C LEU A 503 8.83 9.83 18.29
N SER A 504 9.68 9.32 19.18
CA SER A 504 11.09 9.72 19.25
C SER A 504 11.82 9.37 17.95
N LEU A 505 11.56 8.19 17.37
CA LEU A 505 12.13 7.77 16.08
C LEU A 505 11.82 8.76 14.95
N GLY A 506 10.57 9.22 14.87
CA GLY A 506 10.11 10.14 13.83
C GLY A 506 10.39 11.63 14.10
N SER A 507 11.04 11.97 15.22
CA SER A 507 11.23 13.37 15.61
C SER A 507 12.45 14.01 14.94
N PRO A 508 12.34 15.26 14.45
CA PRO A 508 13.48 16.00 13.93
C PRO A 508 14.58 16.25 14.96
N ALA A 509 15.83 16.44 14.52
CA ALA A 509 16.99 16.61 15.39
C ALA A 509 16.91 17.79 16.37
N GLN A 510 16.12 18.83 16.04
CA GLN A 510 15.86 19.97 16.93
C GLN A 510 15.02 19.60 18.15
N ILE A 511 14.24 18.54 18.09
CA ILE A 511 13.38 18.07 19.18
C ILE A 511 14.23 17.39 20.25
N ARG A 512 14.18 17.91 21.48
CA ARG A 512 14.98 17.44 22.61
C ARG A 512 14.24 16.46 23.50
N LYS A 513 12.91 16.52 23.54
CA LYS A 513 12.08 15.63 24.37
C LYS A 513 10.67 15.45 23.79
N ILE A 514 10.11 14.27 24.05
CA ILE A 514 8.71 13.91 23.80
C ILE A 514 7.97 13.83 25.14
N VAL A 515 6.78 14.42 25.22
CA VAL A 515 5.93 14.44 26.43
C VAL A 515 4.57 13.82 26.11
N LEU A 516 4.18 12.78 26.83
CA LEU A 516 2.87 12.13 26.69
C LEU A 516 2.08 12.19 28.00
N HIS A 517 0.82 12.60 27.89
CA HIS A 517 -0.17 12.54 28.98
C HIS A 517 -1.25 11.52 28.60
N THR A 518 -1.67 10.66 29.52
CA THR A 518 -2.77 9.69 29.32
C THR A 518 -4.12 10.20 29.83
N ASP A 519 -4.08 11.17 30.73
CA ASP A 519 -5.24 11.92 31.20
C ASP A 519 -4.75 13.32 31.58
N ALA A 520 -5.64 14.32 31.51
CA ALA A 520 -5.31 15.71 31.84
C ALA A 520 -4.89 15.89 33.31
N GLY A 521 -5.28 14.95 34.19
CA GLY A 521 -4.88 14.90 35.60
C GLY A 521 -3.70 13.97 35.91
N GLU A 522 -3.23 13.18 34.94
CA GLU A 522 -2.14 12.22 35.16
C GLU A 522 -0.77 12.85 34.92
N THR A 523 0.23 12.33 35.63
CA THR A 523 1.60 12.80 35.50
C THR A 523 2.21 12.40 34.16
N PRO A 524 2.81 13.33 33.39
CA PRO A 524 3.31 13.02 32.06
C PRO A 524 4.47 12.04 32.08
N LEU A 525 4.52 11.21 31.04
CA LEU A 525 5.73 10.54 30.59
C LEU A 525 6.58 11.54 29.79
N ILE A 526 7.87 11.60 30.09
CA ILE A 526 8.86 12.42 29.38
C ILE A 526 9.99 11.52 28.92
N ILE A 527 10.27 11.52 27.61
CA ILE A 527 11.42 10.83 27.01
C ILE A 527 12.37 11.87 26.41
N PRO A 528 13.62 11.97 26.90
CA PRO A 528 14.66 12.77 26.26
C PRO A 528 15.16 12.12 24.97
N GLN A 529 15.18 12.88 23.88
CA GLN A 529 15.61 12.38 22.57
C GLN A 529 17.07 11.93 22.57
N SER A 530 17.92 12.64 23.30
CA SER A 530 19.33 12.26 23.48
C SER A 530 19.52 10.87 24.11
N ALA A 531 18.59 10.42 24.95
CA ALA A 531 18.64 9.11 25.58
C ALA A 531 18.13 8.02 24.61
N TYR A 532 17.09 8.32 23.83
CA TYR A 532 16.60 7.45 22.77
C TYR A 532 17.66 7.21 21.68
N ASN A 533 18.28 8.28 21.17
CA ASN A 533 19.28 8.19 20.10
C ASN A 533 20.46 7.27 20.46
N ARG A 534 20.85 7.18 21.74
CA ARG A 534 21.89 6.24 22.19
C ARG A 534 21.49 4.78 22.00
N VAL A 535 20.21 4.46 22.20
CA VAL A 535 19.68 3.10 21.98
C VAL A 535 19.57 2.84 20.47
N ALA A 536 19.05 3.79 19.70
CA ALA A 536 18.87 3.65 18.25
C ALA A 536 20.21 3.40 17.52
N LEU A 537 21.26 4.17 17.83
CA LEU A 537 22.60 4.00 17.24
C LEU A 537 23.21 2.61 17.46
N LEU A 538 22.86 1.95 18.56
CA LEU A 538 23.37 0.61 18.88
C LEU A 538 22.56 -0.52 18.22
N SER A 539 21.35 -0.23 17.75
CA SER A 539 20.56 -1.17 16.94
C SER A 539 21.08 -1.27 15.51
N ASP A 540 21.67 -0.20 14.99
CA ASP A 540 22.21 -0.11 13.61
C ASP A 540 23.65 -0.63 13.49
N THR A 541 24.27 -1.03 14.59
CA THR A 541 25.63 -1.55 14.65
C THR A 541 25.64 -2.98 15.19
N ASP A 542 26.66 -3.79 14.85
CA ASP A 542 26.93 -5.08 15.51
C ASP A 542 27.47 -4.86 16.94
N ALA A 543 26.75 -4.04 17.72
CA ALA A 543 27.08 -3.67 19.08
C ALA A 543 27.00 -4.89 20.00
N GLN A 544 27.89 -4.93 21.00
CA GLN A 544 27.89 -6.00 21.98
C GLN A 544 26.60 -5.93 22.82
N PRO A 545 26.00 -7.07 23.23
CA PRO A 545 24.78 -7.09 24.04
C PRO A 545 24.86 -6.26 25.33
N ILE A 546 26.07 -6.07 25.87
CA ILE A 546 26.32 -5.25 27.07
C ILE A 546 26.10 -3.76 26.79
N ASP A 547 26.51 -3.26 25.62
CA ASP A 547 26.32 -1.85 25.25
C ASP A 547 24.83 -1.56 25.07
N HIS A 548 24.09 -2.48 24.43
CA HIS A 548 22.64 -2.39 24.30
C HIS A 548 21.95 -2.35 25.68
N MET A 549 22.31 -3.28 26.59
CA MET A 549 21.79 -3.30 27.96
C MET A 549 22.05 -1.96 28.69
N MET A 550 23.25 -1.41 28.57
CA MET A 550 23.60 -0.13 29.20
C MET A 550 22.79 1.04 28.64
N ALA A 551 22.59 1.09 27.33
CA ALA A 551 21.79 2.14 26.70
C ALA A 551 20.32 2.08 27.14
N VAL A 552 19.74 0.88 27.28
CA VAL A 552 18.37 0.69 27.80
C VAL A 552 18.26 1.17 29.26
N LEU A 553 19.24 0.87 30.11
CA LEU A 553 19.26 1.37 31.49
C LEU A 553 19.31 2.90 31.54
N GLU A 554 20.12 3.52 30.69
CA GLU A 554 20.25 4.97 30.61
C GLU A 554 19.01 5.64 30.05
N LEU A 555 18.37 5.05 29.04
CA LEU A 555 17.07 5.50 28.54
C LEU A 555 16.02 5.50 29.64
N ARG A 556 15.91 4.39 30.39
CA ARG A 556 14.97 4.29 31.52
C ARG A 556 15.33 5.24 32.67
N ASN A 557 16.61 5.52 32.89
CA ASN A 557 17.05 6.47 33.90
C ASN A 557 16.67 7.91 33.53
N ASP A 558 16.84 8.28 32.27
CA ASP A 558 16.63 9.65 31.80
C ASP A 558 15.15 9.94 31.50
N SER A 559 14.35 8.89 31.28
CA SER A 559 12.90 8.98 31.09
C SER A 559 12.17 9.06 32.43
N THR A 560 11.14 9.90 32.52
CA THR A 560 10.40 10.13 33.79
C THR A 560 8.88 10.08 33.62
N ILE A 561 8.17 9.53 34.61
CA ILE A 561 6.73 9.70 34.81
C ILE A 561 6.52 10.48 36.11
N GLY A 562 5.94 11.69 36.03
CA GLY A 562 5.71 12.53 37.22
C GLY A 562 6.98 12.89 37.97
N GLY A 563 8.08 13.08 37.24
CA GLY A 563 9.41 13.33 37.81
C GLY A 563 10.10 12.10 38.41
N ARG A 564 9.44 10.93 38.46
CA ARG A 564 10.07 9.67 38.86
C ARG A 564 10.67 8.97 37.65
N ARG A 565 11.92 8.55 37.76
CA ARG A 565 12.63 7.84 36.69
C ARG A 565 12.03 6.45 36.45
N LEU A 566 12.05 5.99 35.20
CA LEU A 566 11.52 4.67 34.82
C LEU A 566 12.42 3.49 35.18
N LEU A 567 13.70 3.75 35.46
CA LEU A 567 14.68 2.73 35.83
C LEU A 567 14.28 2.03 37.13
N ARG A 568 14.08 0.71 37.07
CA ARG A 568 13.65 -0.10 38.22
C ARG A 568 14.83 -0.72 38.96
N THR A 569 14.64 -1.01 40.24
CA THR A 569 15.62 -1.78 41.03
C THR A 569 15.90 -3.17 40.43
N SER A 570 14.92 -3.81 39.79
CA SER A 570 15.10 -5.09 39.09
C SER A 570 16.09 -4.98 37.93
N ASP A 571 15.98 -3.92 37.13
CA ASP A 571 16.86 -3.66 35.98
C ASP A 571 18.33 -3.53 36.44
N LEU A 572 18.54 -2.80 37.54
CA LEU A 572 19.85 -2.63 38.17
C LEU A 572 20.40 -3.92 38.77
N LYS A 573 19.56 -4.75 39.40
CA LYS A 573 19.96 -6.05 39.94
C LYS A 573 20.43 -6.98 38.82
N PHE A 574 19.65 -7.08 37.75
CA PHE A 574 19.99 -7.91 36.59
C PHE A 574 21.32 -7.46 35.98
N ALA A 575 21.47 -6.16 35.67
CA ALA A 575 22.67 -5.64 35.05
C ALA A 575 23.92 -5.80 35.93
N ALA A 576 23.79 -5.49 37.23
CA ALA A 576 24.88 -5.68 38.19
C ALA A 576 25.29 -7.15 38.30
N ALA A 577 24.32 -8.06 38.27
CA ALA A 577 24.56 -9.48 38.38
C ALA A 577 25.18 -10.10 37.13
N SER A 578 24.64 -9.78 35.95
CA SER A 578 25.16 -10.26 34.66
C SER A 578 26.60 -9.82 34.43
N LEU A 579 26.89 -8.53 34.62
CA LEU A 579 28.26 -8.01 34.52
C LEU A 579 29.16 -8.52 35.65
N GLY A 580 28.61 -8.63 36.86
CA GLY A 580 29.32 -9.11 38.04
C GLY A 580 29.79 -10.55 37.89
N ILE A 581 28.93 -11.46 37.41
CA ILE A 581 29.27 -12.87 37.13
C ILE A 581 30.38 -12.97 36.08
N LEU A 582 30.25 -12.22 34.98
CA LEU A 582 31.26 -12.23 33.93
C LEU A 582 32.61 -11.70 34.43
N LEU A 583 32.60 -10.65 35.25
CA LEU A 583 33.82 -10.12 35.88
C LEU A 583 34.43 -11.12 36.89
N THR A 584 33.64 -11.73 37.77
CA THR A 584 34.17 -12.59 38.85
C THR A 584 34.56 -13.99 38.38
N ILE A 585 33.83 -14.56 37.41
CA ILE A 585 34.06 -15.92 36.91
C ILE A 585 34.97 -15.90 35.67
N LYS A 586 34.66 -15.07 34.67
CA LYS A 586 35.44 -15.01 33.42
C LYS A 586 36.64 -14.05 33.49
N LYS A 587 36.78 -13.28 34.58
CA LYS A 587 37.88 -12.32 34.81
C LYS A 587 38.07 -11.33 33.67
N ASP A 588 36.97 -10.89 33.06
CA ASP A 588 37.02 -9.95 31.94
C ASP A 588 37.13 -8.49 32.45
N PRO A 589 38.31 -7.84 32.33
CA PRO A 589 38.50 -6.48 32.84
C PRO A 589 37.76 -5.42 32.01
N THR A 590 37.34 -5.74 30.77
CA THR A 590 36.62 -4.81 29.89
C THR A 590 35.25 -4.42 30.47
N LEU A 591 34.73 -5.19 31.43
CA LEU A 591 33.43 -4.97 32.08
C LEU A 591 33.48 -3.96 33.24
N ILE A 592 34.68 -3.61 33.72
CA ILE A 592 34.86 -2.69 34.85
C ILE A 592 34.19 -1.32 34.61
N PRO A 593 34.33 -0.67 33.43
CA PRO A 593 33.65 0.59 33.14
C PRO A 593 32.12 0.47 33.20
N HIS A 594 31.55 -0.60 32.66
CA HIS A 594 30.10 -0.83 32.67
C HIS A 594 29.58 -1.05 34.10
N LEU A 595 30.27 -1.86 34.91
CA LEU A 595 29.93 -2.04 36.33
C LEU A 595 30.01 -0.72 37.11
N ARG A 596 31.00 0.13 36.84
CA ARG A 596 31.07 1.47 37.45
C ARG A 596 29.88 2.34 37.05
N ARG A 597 29.45 2.32 35.79
CA ARG A 597 28.24 3.04 35.34
C ARG A 597 26.99 2.52 36.05
N VAL A 598 26.79 1.20 36.13
CA VAL A 598 25.65 0.61 36.86
C VAL A 598 25.69 0.98 38.35
N LYS A 599 26.88 1.04 38.96
CA LYS A 599 27.05 1.51 40.34
C LYS A 599 26.59 2.96 40.49
N THR A 600 27.02 3.86 39.62
CA THR A 600 26.60 5.27 39.63
C THR A 600 25.08 5.40 39.48
N LEU A 601 24.46 4.62 38.59
CA LEU A 601 23.01 4.57 38.46
C LEU A 601 22.33 4.05 39.75
N ALA A 602 22.86 3.00 40.37
CA ALA A 602 22.32 2.47 41.60
C ALA A 602 22.40 3.46 42.77
N GLU A 603 23.51 4.17 42.92
CA GLU A 603 23.70 5.23 43.93
C GLU A 603 22.71 6.38 43.71
N ALA A 604 22.56 6.85 42.46
CA ALA A 604 21.63 7.91 42.11
C ALA A 604 20.15 7.54 42.37
N HIS A 605 19.84 6.24 42.44
CA HIS A 605 18.51 5.71 42.75
C HIS A 605 18.36 5.22 44.20
N GLY A 606 19.33 5.50 45.08
CA GLY A 606 19.30 5.09 46.49
C GLY A 606 19.42 3.57 46.72
N ASN A 607 19.83 2.80 45.72
CA ASN A 607 19.99 1.35 45.82
C ASN A 607 21.37 0.96 46.36
N GLN A 608 21.68 1.40 47.60
CA GLN A 608 22.99 1.19 48.23
C GLN A 608 23.42 -0.28 48.25
N ARG A 609 22.48 -1.20 48.51
CA ARG A 609 22.74 -2.65 48.52
C ARG A 609 23.29 -3.17 47.19
N ILE A 610 22.88 -2.60 46.05
CA ILE A 610 23.39 -2.98 44.73
C ILE A 610 24.79 -2.38 44.52
N ALA A 611 24.97 -1.11 44.87
CA ALA A 611 26.26 -0.42 44.78
C ALA A 611 27.36 -1.08 45.63
N ASP A 612 27.01 -1.58 46.81
CA ASP A 612 27.91 -2.32 47.70
C ASP A 612 28.35 -3.64 47.07
N ARG A 613 27.42 -4.38 46.44
CA ARG A 613 27.73 -5.66 45.77
C ARG A 613 28.58 -5.47 44.51
N ILE A 614 28.37 -4.38 43.77
CA ILE A 614 29.25 -4.02 42.66
C ILE A 614 30.65 -3.66 43.18
N THR A 615 30.73 -2.90 44.28
CA THR A 615 32.01 -2.55 44.92
C THR A 615 32.74 -3.82 45.39
N GLU A 616 32.01 -4.78 45.94
CA GLU A 616 32.53 -6.09 46.32
C GLU A 616 33.07 -6.87 45.10
N ALA A 617 32.34 -6.90 43.98
CA ALA A 617 32.78 -7.53 42.73
C ALA A 617 34.09 -6.90 42.19
N LEU A 618 34.14 -5.56 42.15
CA LEU A 618 35.33 -4.81 41.73
C LEU A 618 36.53 -5.06 42.64
N ARG A 619 36.30 -5.18 43.95
CA ARG A 619 37.33 -5.51 44.94
C ARG A 619 37.87 -6.94 44.75
N LEU A 620 36.98 -7.92 44.57
CA LEU A 620 37.35 -9.33 44.39
C LEU A 620 38.09 -9.58 43.08
N ASN A 621 37.83 -8.77 42.04
CA ASN A 621 38.63 -8.80 40.82
C ASN A 621 40.08 -8.30 41.06
N ARG A 622 40.27 -7.29 41.93
CA ARG A 622 41.61 -6.76 42.27
C ARG A 622 42.36 -7.66 43.24
N ILE A 623 41.67 -8.22 44.23
CA ILE A 623 42.24 -9.07 45.28
C ILE A 623 41.44 -10.38 45.30
N PRO A 624 41.88 -11.41 44.56
CA PRO A 624 41.14 -12.66 44.42
C PRO A 624 40.92 -13.37 45.76
N ASN A 625 39.67 -13.70 46.06
CA ASN A 625 39.30 -14.59 47.16
C ASN A 625 38.25 -15.58 46.66
N TYR A 626 38.62 -16.85 46.56
CA TYR A 626 37.79 -17.89 45.93
C TYR A 626 36.44 -18.07 46.64
N LEU A 627 36.44 -18.20 47.98
CA LEU A 627 35.22 -18.42 48.76
C LEU A 627 34.28 -17.20 48.70
N ALA A 628 34.82 -15.99 48.77
CA ALA A 628 34.03 -14.76 48.65
C ALA A 628 33.48 -14.58 47.24
N SER A 629 34.27 -14.89 46.20
CA SER A 629 33.84 -14.83 44.80
C SER A 629 32.74 -15.83 44.48
N ALA A 630 32.83 -17.05 45.03
CA ALA A 630 31.79 -18.07 44.88
C ALA A 630 30.47 -17.64 45.54
N ARG A 631 30.52 -17.07 46.76
CA ARG A 631 29.32 -16.54 47.45
C ARG A 631 28.67 -15.38 46.71
N LEU A 632 29.47 -14.42 46.24
CA LEU A 632 28.96 -13.28 45.48
C LEU A 632 28.37 -13.72 44.13
N SER A 633 29.04 -14.64 43.42
CA SER A 633 28.56 -15.17 42.15
C SER A 633 27.27 -15.96 42.32
N ALA A 634 27.11 -16.73 43.40
CA ALA A 634 25.84 -17.39 43.74
C ALA A 634 24.72 -16.36 43.96
N LYS A 635 25.03 -15.25 44.67
CA LYS A 635 24.05 -14.17 44.89
C LYS A 635 23.65 -13.46 43.60
N PHE A 636 24.61 -13.19 42.71
CA PHE A 636 24.32 -12.64 41.39
C PHE A 636 23.53 -13.61 40.53
N LYS A 637 23.83 -14.92 40.59
CA LYS A 637 23.04 -15.92 39.86
C LYS A 637 21.57 -15.88 40.28
N THR A 638 21.29 -15.82 41.57
CA THR A 638 19.92 -15.61 42.09
C THR A 638 19.30 -14.31 41.57
N TRP A 639 20.06 -13.22 41.46
CA TRP A 639 19.53 -11.96 40.90
C TRP A 639 19.22 -12.06 39.41
N VAL A 640 19.99 -12.79 38.61
CA VAL A 640 19.68 -13.03 37.20
C VAL A 640 18.46 -13.95 37.05
N GLU A 641 18.29 -14.94 37.93
CA GLU A 641 17.13 -15.85 37.93
C GLU A 641 15.84 -15.15 38.38
N ASP A 642 15.93 -14.23 39.36
CA ASP A 642 14.78 -13.55 39.96
C ASP A 642 14.35 -12.26 39.22
N ASN A 643 15.12 -11.78 38.24
CA ASN A 643 14.85 -10.49 37.58
C ASN A 643 15.01 -10.64 36.07
N ASP A 644 14.07 -10.07 35.31
CA ASP A 644 14.16 -10.06 33.85
C ASP A 644 15.27 -9.14 33.36
N ALA A 645 15.81 -9.47 32.19
CA ALA A 645 16.73 -8.58 31.49
C ALA A 645 16.02 -7.24 31.19
N PRO A 646 16.67 -6.09 31.37
CA PRO A 646 16.10 -4.82 30.96
C PRO A 646 15.97 -4.83 29.45
N SER A 647 14.75 -5.02 28.97
CA SER A 647 14.43 -4.99 27.56
C SER A 647 13.76 -3.68 27.19
N MET A 648 13.87 -3.33 25.91
CA MET A 648 12.85 -2.50 25.30
C MET A 648 11.52 -3.26 25.34
N PRO A 649 10.37 -2.57 25.49
CA PRO A 649 9.08 -3.23 25.29
C PRO A 649 9.05 -3.97 23.95
N ALA A 650 8.48 -5.17 23.93
CA ALA A 650 8.54 -6.08 22.79
C ALA A 650 7.92 -5.42 21.55
N SER A 651 8.72 -5.41 20.51
CA SER A 651 8.66 -4.47 19.42
C SER A 651 7.84 -4.97 18.22
N TYR A 652 6.86 -5.87 18.41
CA TYR A 652 5.79 -6.03 17.42
C TYR A 652 4.99 -4.71 17.22
N ALA A 653 5.22 -3.71 18.08
CA ALA A 653 4.73 -2.34 17.94
C ALA A 653 5.82 -1.29 17.62
N VAL A 654 7.14 -1.60 17.66
CA VAL A 654 8.25 -0.62 17.46
C VAL A 654 9.59 -1.23 16.93
N THR A 655 9.62 -2.35 16.20
CA THR A 655 10.83 -2.79 15.41
C THR A 655 10.43 -2.75 13.94
N VAL A 656 11.18 -2.23 12.96
CA VAL A 656 12.65 -2.25 12.72
C VAL A 656 13.28 -3.59 13.07
N THR A 657 12.83 -4.65 12.41
CA THR A 657 13.57 -5.92 12.36
C THR A 657 14.04 -6.15 10.94
N LYS A 658 15.33 -5.82 10.76
CA LYS A 658 16.31 -6.14 9.71
C LYS A 658 15.83 -6.51 8.31
#